data_AF-A0A1B8XV95-F1
#
_entry.id   AF-A0A1B8XV95-F1
#
_cell.length_a   1.000
_cell.length_b   1.000
_cell.length_c   1.000
_cell.angle_alpha   90.00
_cell.angle_beta   90.00
_cell.angle_gamma   90.00
#
_symmetry.space_group_name_H-M   'P 1'
#
loop_
_entity.id
_entity.type
_entity.pdbx_description
1 polymer ?
#
loop_
_entity_poly.entity_id
_entity_poly.type
_entity_poly.pdbx_seq_one_letter_code
_entity_poly.pdbx_strand_id
1 'polypeptide(L)'
;MGILLEWTFLYESYIKYSHTHKTGHKESLLIYIYVFSLEEISTLKEVIESYKESKLSLRDILDIGQENINEVAPQTVQDLPWALLKKLMALDRTARTVQLEDISASSGSDADSTEGEISQYLDVYRKENNSNFIDPLDILCALLHCSDILLQQNIFSKMSLCQFAVPLLLPAGDGPECTFMLWGLRDIVKRWRPHTLADSKGFVEENLVQVEMPFFSFVRLGQNKLSKSKILNQVLSPAQQNLEFFFHDNMEVGSTERQISDGLVEISWFLPVGRENSDTFPEPVAVTNLRGDIESNWTQFSFLTQVSSAVFVFAESINERECELLAQCSKSNTNFYFIITPSGKGIEKELCRMRKHGDKGTEEYRSQLIEELNKLHREQNQHDLPDSMSKFISAITHLSQTEKHYFLKWIKFALDSMARNNLSMLKAKYKDRCCNNANDQKELKQLDQQISDSSLGVEHFLREMGQFYEAECSMVSQGKIKPDKRQFYNFPGIAADLLLDGFPLELIDGDASNIPLQWVTDLLNELDKKTGGKCRMRVITVLGVQSTGKSTLLNTMFGLQFPVASGCCTRGAFMTLINVKENLKENLGCDFILVIDTEGLKAPELASLEDSYEHDNELATLVVGLSDITIINMAMENTAEMRDTLQIVVHAFLRMKQIGKKPKCQFIHQNVSDVSAEDIT
;
A
#
# COMPACT_ATOMS: atom_id res chain seq x y z
N MET A 1 -43.11 -13.89 -7.88
CA MET A 1 -43.01 -13.52 -9.32
C MET A 1 -41.82 -12.57 -9.60
N GLY A 2 -40.86 -12.43 -8.66
CA GLY A 2 -39.64 -11.62 -8.82
C GLY A 2 -38.35 -12.43 -9.09
N ILE A 3 -38.41 -13.77 -8.99
CA ILE A 3 -37.21 -14.63 -8.88
C ILE A 3 -36.66 -15.08 -10.25
N LEU A 4 -37.40 -14.92 -11.35
CA LEU A 4 -36.81 -15.11 -12.68
C LEU A 4 -35.91 -13.92 -13.07
N LEU A 5 -36.18 -12.72 -12.54
CA LEU A 5 -35.72 -11.46 -13.11
C LEU A 5 -34.21 -11.22 -12.97
N GLU A 6 -33.52 -11.61 -11.91
CA GLU A 6 -32.09 -11.30 -11.74
C GLU A 6 -31.14 -12.21 -12.54
N TRP A 7 -31.43 -13.50 -12.66
CA TRP A 7 -30.64 -14.40 -13.52
C TRP A 7 -31.01 -14.26 -14.99
N THR A 8 -32.27 -13.97 -15.33
CA THR A 8 -32.56 -13.45 -16.68
C THR A 8 -31.92 -12.08 -16.89
N PHE A 9 -31.77 -11.22 -15.88
CA PHE A 9 -31.08 -9.93 -16.06
C PHE A 9 -29.59 -10.11 -16.33
N LEU A 10 -28.90 -11.04 -15.66
CA LEU A 10 -27.51 -11.42 -15.96
C LEU A 10 -27.36 -11.95 -17.39
N TYR A 11 -28.26 -12.86 -17.80
CA TYR A 11 -28.25 -13.47 -19.13
C TYR A 11 -28.69 -12.48 -20.23
N GLU A 12 -29.73 -11.67 -19.99
CA GLU A 12 -30.21 -10.62 -20.89
C GLU A 12 -29.22 -9.47 -21.01
N SER A 13 -28.50 -9.10 -19.96
CA SER A 13 -27.43 -8.08 -20.01
C SER A 13 -26.25 -8.57 -20.85
N TYR A 14 -25.86 -9.84 -20.71
CA TYR A 14 -24.87 -10.48 -21.59
C TYR A 14 -25.34 -10.53 -23.06
N ILE A 15 -26.59 -10.92 -23.31
CA ILE A 15 -27.18 -10.96 -24.66
C ILE A 15 -27.29 -9.55 -25.27
N LYS A 16 -27.73 -8.53 -24.51
CA LYS A 16 -27.79 -7.12 -24.95
C LYS A 16 -26.43 -6.60 -25.36
N TYR A 17 -25.40 -6.91 -24.57
CA TYR A 17 -24.02 -6.50 -24.83
C TYR A 17 -23.46 -7.17 -26.09
N SER A 18 -23.65 -8.48 -26.27
CA SER A 18 -23.18 -9.24 -27.45
C SER A 18 -23.83 -8.78 -28.77
N HIS A 19 -25.07 -8.26 -28.72
CA HIS A 19 -25.79 -7.77 -29.89
C HIS A 19 -25.45 -6.33 -30.30
N THR A 20 -24.93 -5.49 -29.39
CA THR A 20 -24.64 -4.07 -29.67
C THR A 20 -23.33 -3.81 -30.43
N HIS A 21 -22.45 -4.79 -30.62
CA HIS A 21 -21.11 -4.57 -31.23
C HIS A 21 -20.79 -5.42 -32.48
N LYS A 22 -21.80 -6.01 -33.13
CA LYS A 22 -21.64 -6.65 -34.45
C LYS A 22 -21.85 -5.68 -35.61
N THR A 23 -20.99 -4.67 -35.78
CA THR A 23 -20.86 -3.96 -37.07
C THR A 23 -19.47 -3.36 -37.23
N GLY A 24 -18.68 -3.87 -38.19
CA GLY A 24 -17.49 -3.14 -38.67
C GLY A 24 -16.37 -3.98 -39.27
N HIS A 25 -16.41 -4.14 -40.60
CA HIS A 25 -15.30 -4.38 -41.53
C HIS A 25 -14.58 -5.73 -41.62
N LYS A 26 -14.80 -6.35 -42.78
CA LYS A 26 -13.91 -7.29 -43.47
C LYS A 26 -12.82 -6.54 -44.25
N GLU A 27 -11.72 -7.27 -44.47
CA GLU A 27 -10.67 -7.17 -45.50
C GLU A 27 -9.35 -6.42 -45.20
N SER A 28 -8.28 -7.23 -45.05
CA SER A 28 -7.09 -7.29 -45.94
C SER A 28 -5.70 -6.79 -45.46
N LEU A 29 -4.75 -7.76 -45.51
CA LEU A 29 -3.31 -7.71 -45.86
C LEU A 29 -2.20 -7.31 -44.84
N LEU A 30 -1.44 -8.36 -44.44
CA LEU A 30 0.02 -8.60 -44.65
C LEU A 30 1.13 -7.84 -43.84
N ILE A 31 2.05 -8.65 -43.25
CA ILE A 31 3.52 -8.45 -43.03
C ILE A 31 3.95 -7.72 -41.71
N TYR A 32 4.92 -8.11 -40.86
CA TYR A 32 5.86 -9.24 -40.62
C TYR A 32 6.59 -9.03 -39.25
N ILE A 33 6.89 -10.14 -38.53
CA ILE A 33 8.08 -10.52 -37.71
C ILE A 33 8.52 -9.77 -36.40
N TYR A 34 8.57 -10.50 -35.27
CA TYR A 34 9.77 -11.04 -34.53
C TYR A 34 9.31 -11.69 -33.19
N VAL A 35 9.10 -13.02 -33.11
CA VAL A 35 10.03 -14.08 -32.61
C VAL A 35 10.72 -13.78 -31.27
N PHE A 36 10.28 -14.42 -30.18
CA PHE A 36 11.09 -15.24 -29.24
C PHE A 36 10.19 -16.07 -28.27
N SER A 37 10.65 -17.30 -27.96
CA SER A 37 10.12 -18.41 -27.11
C SER A 37 8.74 -19.03 -27.46
N LEU A 38 8.76 -20.10 -28.28
CA LEU A 38 7.60 -20.84 -28.77
C LEU A 38 7.86 -22.36 -28.83
N GLU A 39 8.01 -23.03 -27.70
CA GLU A 39 7.92 -24.52 -27.66
C GLU A 39 6.93 -25.04 -26.60
N GLU A 40 6.62 -24.28 -25.55
CA GLU A 40 5.66 -24.72 -24.51
C GLU A 40 4.25 -24.11 -24.67
N ILE A 41 4.15 -22.95 -25.36
CA ILE A 41 2.88 -22.22 -25.60
C ILE A 41 2.08 -22.84 -26.75
N SER A 42 2.74 -23.55 -27.69
CA SER A 42 2.05 -24.18 -28.81
C SER A 42 1.28 -25.43 -28.36
N THR A 43 1.79 -26.19 -27.39
CA THR A 43 1.24 -27.51 -27.03
C THR A 43 -0.11 -27.43 -26.32
N LEU A 44 -0.34 -26.50 -25.39
CA LEU A 44 -1.67 -26.32 -24.76
C LEU A 44 -2.71 -25.78 -25.74
N LYS A 45 -2.31 -24.86 -26.63
CA LYS A 45 -3.19 -24.34 -27.69
C LYS A 45 -3.49 -25.41 -28.74
N GLU A 46 -2.51 -26.23 -29.12
CA GLU A 46 -2.67 -27.40 -29.99
C GLU A 46 -3.56 -28.47 -29.33
N VAL A 47 -3.45 -28.70 -28.01
CA VAL A 47 -4.39 -29.55 -27.26
C VAL A 47 -5.80 -28.97 -27.35
N ILE A 48 -6.01 -27.68 -27.08
CA ILE A 48 -7.32 -27.03 -27.23
C ILE A 48 -7.85 -27.16 -28.67
N GLU A 49 -7.00 -27.00 -29.68
CA GLU A 49 -7.36 -27.17 -31.08
C GLU A 49 -7.70 -28.63 -31.43
N SER A 50 -6.97 -29.60 -30.90
CA SER A 50 -7.21 -31.03 -31.15
C SER A 50 -8.56 -31.51 -30.59
N TYR A 51 -9.05 -30.89 -29.52
CA TYR A 51 -10.34 -31.21 -28.88
C TYR A 51 -11.50 -30.31 -29.36
N LYS A 52 -11.29 -29.38 -30.31
CA LYS A 52 -12.38 -28.61 -30.95
C LYS A 52 -13.34 -29.50 -31.73
N GLU A 53 -12.86 -30.62 -32.30
CA GLU A 53 -13.67 -31.53 -33.11
C GLU A 53 -14.32 -32.68 -32.32
N SER A 54 -13.79 -33.05 -31.14
CA SER A 54 -14.40 -34.05 -30.24
C SER A 54 -14.15 -33.69 -28.77
N LYS A 55 -15.20 -33.29 -28.04
CA LYS A 55 -15.10 -32.87 -26.64
C LYS A 55 -14.92 -34.05 -25.68
N LEU A 56 -14.17 -33.83 -24.60
CA LEU A 56 -14.04 -34.77 -23.48
C LEU A 56 -15.40 -34.94 -22.78
N SER A 57 -15.76 -36.19 -22.47
CA SER A 57 -17.04 -36.54 -21.87
C SER A 57 -16.89 -37.17 -20.49
N LEU A 58 -17.98 -37.22 -19.73
CA LEU A 58 -18.02 -37.90 -18.43
C LEU A 58 -17.64 -39.39 -18.52
N ARG A 59 -17.85 -40.04 -19.67
CA ARG A 59 -17.54 -41.46 -19.87
C ARG A 59 -16.03 -41.73 -19.85
N ASP A 60 -15.23 -40.76 -20.31
CA ASP A 60 -13.77 -40.86 -20.36
C ASP A 60 -13.13 -40.77 -18.96
N ILE A 61 -13.94 -40.48 -17.93
CA ILE A 61 -13.52 -40.20 -16.54
C ILE A 61 -14.05 -41.24 -15.57
N LEU A 62 -15.16 -41.91 -15.90
CA LEU A 62 -15.72 -42.99 -15.09
C LEU A 62 -14.80 -44.22 -15.00
N ASP A 63 -13.74 -44.28 -15.82
CA ASP A 63 -12.64 -45.27 -15.72
C ASP A 63 -11.59 -44.92 -14.63
N ILE A 64 -11.69 -43.74 -13.99
CA ILE A 64 -10.85 -43.31 -12.87
C ILE A 64 -11.42 -43.88 -11.57
N GLY A 65 -11.24 -45.18 -11.34
CA GLY A 65 -11.59 -45.86 -10.10
C GLY A 65 -10.62 -45.55 -8.94
N GLN A 66 -11.04 -45.86 -7.69
CA GLN A 66 -10.22 -45.72 -6.47
C GLN A 66 -8.87 -46.45 -6.53
N GLU A 67 -8.74 -47.45 -7.42
CA GLU A 67 -7.52 -48.24 -7.62
C GLU A 67 -6.45 -47.50 -8.46
N ASN A 68 -6.79 -46.41 -9.16
CA ASN A 68 -5.90 -45.60 -10.01
C ASN A 68 -5.43 -44.28 -9.35
N ILE A 69 -5.73 -44.05 -8.07
CA ILE A 69 -5.33 -42.82 -7.34
C ILE A 69 -3.83 -42.83 -6.99
N ASN A 70 -3.21 -44.02 -6.98
CA ASN A 70 -1.80 -44.21 -6.66
C ASN A 70 -1.03 -44.73 -7.88
N GLU A 71 -0.83 -43.94 -8.95
CA GLU A 71 0.36 -44.10 -9.82
C GLU A 71 0.59 -42.94 -10.83
N VAL A 72 1.89 -42.61 -10.96
CA VAL A 72 2.63 -41.77 -11.92
C VAL A 72 2.31 -40.25 -11.90
N ALA A 73 3.30 -39.47 -11.44
CA ALA A 73 3.32 -38.01 -11.60
C ALA A 73 3.35 -37.63 -13.10
N PRO A 74 2.72 -36.52 -13.50
CA PRO A 74 2.61 -36.17 -14.91
C PRO A 74 4.02 -35.95 -15.51
N GLN A 75 4.30 -36.62 -16.62
CA GLN A 75 5.61 -36.57 -17.29
C GLN A 75 5.58 -35.66 -18.51
N THR A 76 4.40 -35.38 -19.07
CA THR A 76 4.20 -34.50 -20.22
C THR A 76 3.14 -33.43 -19.95
N VAL A 77 3.20 -32.31 -20.68
CA VAL A 77 2.21 -31.21 -20.59
C VAL A 77 0.77 -31.70 -20.85
N GLN A 78 0.62 -32.77 -21.66
CA GLN A 78 -0.67 -33.38 -21.97
C GLN A 78 -1.26 -34.18 -20.79
N ASP A 79 -0.44 -34.59 -19.82
CA ASP A 79 -0.87 -35.30 -18.62
C ASP A 79 -1.43 -34.36 -17.54
N LEU A 80 -1.08 -33.07 -17.59
CA LEU A 80 -1.45 -32.08 -16.57
C LEU A 80 -2.98 -31.90 -16.42
N PRO A 81 -3.79 -31.76 -17.49
CA PRO A 81 -5.24 -31.69 -17.36
C PRO A 81 -5.85 -32.95 -16.72
N TRP A 82 -5.31 -34.13 -17.05
CA TRP A 82 -5.76 -35.41 -16.49
C TRP A 82 -5.38 -35.56 -15.02
N ALA A 83 -4.18 -35.13 -14.63
CA ALA A 83 -3.74 -35.13 -13.24
C ALA A 83 -4.56 -34.16 -12.37
N LEU A 84 -4.84 -32.94 -12.88
CA LEU A 84 -5.75 -31.99 -12.25
C LEU A 84 -7.14 -32.61 -12.04
N LEU A 85 -7.70 -33.22 -13.08
CA LEU A 85 -9.02 -33.84 -13.05
C LEU A 85 -9.08 -35.02 -12.06
N LYS A 86 -8.08 -35.91 -12.05
CA LYS A 86 -7.98 -37.03 -11.09
C LYS A 86 -7.99 -36.54 -9.64
N LYS A 87 -7.13 -35.56 -9.31
CA LYS A 87 -7.07 -34.96 -7.97
C LYS A 87 -8.38 -34.27 -7.59
N LEU A 88 -9.01 -33.58 -8.53
CA LEU A 88 -10.29 -32.92 -8.31
C LEU A 88 -11.42 -33.94 -8.06
N MET A 89 -11.46 -35.04 -8.81
CA MET A 89 -12.43 -36.13 -8.60
C MET A 89 -12.23 -36.81 -7.23
N ALA A 90 -10.98 -36.91 -6.77
CA ALA A 90 -10.60 -37.40 -5.45
C ALA A 90 -10.85 -36.40 -4.30
N LEU A 91 -11.34 -35.19 -4.60
CA LEU A 91 -11.54 -34.09 -3.65
C LEU A 91 -10.26 -33.68 -2.90
N ASP A 92 -9.11 -33.81 -3.56
CA ASP A 92 -7.81 -33.40 -3.04
C ASP A 92 -7.69 -31.87 -3.08
N ARG A 93 -7.41 -31.26 -1.92
CA ARG A 93 -7.21 -29.80 -1.79
C ARG A 93 -5.91 -29.32 -2.45
N THR A 94 -5.00 -30.23 -2.79
CA THR A 94 -3.76 -29.95 -3.54
C THR A 94 -3.94 -30.03 -5.06
N ALA A 95 -5.17 -30.15 -5.57
CA ALA A 95 -5.41 -30.24 -7.01
C ALA A 95 -4.85 -29.06 -7.82
N ARG A 96 -4.73 -27.87 -7.22
CA ARG A 96 -4.17 -26.67 -7.86
C ARG A 96 -2.63 -26.60 -7.86
N THR A 97 -1.92 -27.60 -7.32
CA THR A 97 -0.44 -27.62 -7.26
C THR A 97 0.17 -28.71 -8.15
N VAL A 98 -0.56 -29.20 -9.16
CA VAL A 98 -0.09 -30.23 -10.09
C VAL A 98 1.04 -29.67 -10.96
N GLN A 99 2.19 -30.35 -10.96
CA GLN A 99 3.40 -29.99 -11.71
C GLN A 99 4.00 -31.21 -12.40
N LEU A 100 4.82 -30.98 -13.45
CA LEU A 100 5.64 -32.01 -14.10
C LEU A 100 6.77 -32.44 -13.15
N GLU A 101 7.04 -33.74 -13.07
CA GLU A 101 8.26 -34.23 -12.41
C GLU A 101 9.47 -34.11 -13.36
N ASP A 102 10.57 -33.54 -12.86
CA ASP A 102 11.85 -33.52 -13.57
C ASP A 102 12.32 -34.96 -13.84
N ILE A 103 12.46 -35.33 -15.11
CA ILE A 103 13.08 -36.58 -15.53
C ILE A 103 14.59 -36.53 -15.24
N SER A 104 14.99 -36.71 -13.97
CA SER A 104 16.41 -36.91 -13.62
C SER A 104 16.68 -37.62 -12.29
N ALA A 105 15.72 -38.37 -11.72
CA ALA A 105 15.94 -39.07 -10.44
C ALA A 105 15.58 -40.55 -10.43
N SER A 106 15.52 -41.24 -11.58
CA SER A 106 15.33 -42.71 -11.59
C SER A 106 16.09 -43.41 -12.72
N SER A 107 17.42 -43.39 -12.65
CA SER A 107 18.25 -44.42 -13.26
C SER A 107 19.46 -44.71 -12.36
N GLY A 108 19.19 -45.37 -11.23
CA GLY A 108 20.24 -46.04 -10.47
C GLY A 108 20.46 -47.43 -11.04
N SER A 109 21.51 -47.62 -11.83
CA SER A 109 22.59 -48.59 -11.55
C SER A 109 23.49 -48.80 -12.77
N ASP A 110 24.78 -48.58 -12.51
CA ASP A 110 25.96 -49.22 -13.08
C ASP A 110 26.76 -48.55 -14.21
N ALA A 111 28.06 -48.50 -13.91
CA ALA A 111 29.25 -48.33 -14.75
C ALA A 111 29.82 -46.91 -14.93
N ASP A 112 30.85 -46.64 -14.11
CA ASP A 112 32.16 -46.05 -14.44
C ASP A 112 32.26 -45.12 -15.67
N SER A 113 32.63 -43.86 -15.41
CA SER A 113 33.93 -43.26 -15.82
C SER A 113 33.81 -41.75 -16.11
N THR A 114 34.62 -40.97 -15.39
CA THR A 114 35.28 -39.71 -15.79
C THR A 114 34.58 -38.75 -16.75
N GLU A 115 33.44 -38.17 -16.36
CA GLU A 115 32.90 -36.92 -16.97
C GLU A 115 32.27 -35.97 -15.92
N GLY A 116 32.69 -36.08 -14.65
CA GLY A 116 32.07 -35.39 -13.51
C GLY A 116 32.37 -33.90 -13.32
N GLU A 117 33.22 -33.26 -14.14
CA GLU A 117 33.56 -31.84 -13.96
C GLU A 117 32.90 -30.89 -14.99
N ILE A 118 32.38 -31.42 -16.10
CA ILE A 118 31.66 -30.62 -17.12
C ILE A 118 30.15 -30.62 -16.87
N SER A 119 29.59 -31.69 -16.29
CA SER A 119 28.17 -31.79 -15.92
C SER A 119 27.75 -30.76 -14.87
N GLN A 120 28.60 -30.49 -13.88
CA GLN A 120 28.28 -29.55 -12.79
C GLN A 120 28.25 -28.08 -13.26
N TYR A 121 28.99 -27.74 -14.32
CA TYR A 121 28.95 -26.41 -14.95
C TYR A 121 27.78 -26.26 -15.95
N LEU A 122 27.31 -27.36 -16.55
CA LEU A 122 26.11 -27.35 -17.41
C LEU A 122 24.80 -27.35 -16.61
N ASP A 123 24.77 -27.89 -15.39
CA ASP A 123 23.60 -27.87 -14.50
C ASP A 123 23.28 -26.47 -13.95
N VAL A 124 24.29 -25.59 -13.86
CA VAL A 124 24.09 -24.18 -13.47
C VAL A 124 23.51 -23.35 -14.61
N TYR A 125 23.93 -23.61 -15.86
CA TYR A 125 23.39 -22.92 -17.04
C TYR A 125 22.01 -23.43 -17.49
N ARG A 126 21.62 -24.66 -17.12
CA ARG A 126 20.31 -25.23 -17.47
C ARG A 126 19.20 -24.82 -16.48
N LYS A 127 19.54 -24.45 -15.24
CA LYS A 127 18.59 -23.91 -14.24
C LYS A 127 18.04 -22.52 -14.58
N GLU A 128 18.70 -21.77 -15.46
CA GLU A 128 18.23 -20.44 -15.89
C GLU A 128 17.28 -20.48 -17.10
N ASN A 129 17.05 -21.64 -17.73
CA ASN A 129 16.32 -21.73 -19.02
C ASN A 129 15.19 -22.79 -19.10
N ASN A 130 14.78 -23.45 -18.01
CA ASN A 130 13.58 -24.31 -18.04
C ASN A 130 12.36 -23.59 -17.47
N SER A 131 11.65 -22.88 -18.33
CA SER A 131 10.35 -22.23 -18.08
C SER A 131 9.18 -23.20 -17.97
N ASN A 132 9.35 -24.38 -17.37
CA ASN A 132 8.34 -25.45 -17.46
C ASN A 132 7.14 -25.29 -16.50
N PHE A 133 6.99 -24.14 -15.86
CA PHE A 133 5.88 -23.88 -14.96
C PHE A 133 4.71 -23.29 -15.75
N ILE A 134 3.58 -24.01 -15.76
CA ILE A 134 2.32 -23.57 -16.37
C ILE A 134 1.37 -23.17 -15.24
N ASP A 135 0.69 -22.03 -15.38
CA ASP A 135 -0.29 -21.58 -14.38
C ASP A 135 -1.43 -22.61 -14.28
N PRO A 136 -1.77 -23.10 -13.06
CA PRO A 136 -2.84 -24.08 -12.86
C PRO A 136 -4.22 -23.64 -13.39
N LEU A 137 -4.49 -22.34 -13.44
CA LEU A 137 -5.71 -21.78 -14.00
C LEU A 137 -5.68 -21.80 -15.53
N ASP A 138 -4.51 -21.74 -16.18
CA ASP A 138 -4.40 -21.94 -17.63
C ASP A 138 -4.78 -23.38 -18.00
N ILE A 139 -4.31 -24.36 -17.22
CA ILE A 139 -4.68 -25.78 -17.37
C ILE A 139 -6.19 -25.96 -17.16
N LEU A 140 -6.76 -25.32 -16.13
CA LEU A 140 -8.20 -25.35 -15.88
C LEU A 140 -9.00 -24.72 -17.04
N CYS A 141 -8.56 -23.57 -17.56
CA CYS A 141 -9.24 -22.90 -18.66
C CYS A 141 -9.20 -23.77 -19.93
N ALA A 142 -8.05 -24.37 -20.24
CA ALA A 142 -7.89 -25.31 -21.35
C ALA A 142 -8.82 -26.52 -21.20
N LEU A 143 -8.83 -27.15 -20.01
CA LEU A 143 -9.68 -28.30 -19.71
C LEU A 143 -11.17 -27.96 -19.90
N LEU A 144 -11.62 -26.79 -19.45
CA LEU A 144 -13.02 -26.37 -19.59
C LEU A 144 -13.41 -26.12 -21.04
N HIS A 145 -12.54 -25.54 -21.86
CA HIS A 145 -12.79 -25.38 -23.30
C HIS A 145 -12.92 -26.72 -24.02
N CYS A 146 -12.14 -27.73 -23.61
CA CYS A 146 -12.14 -29.07 -24.19
C CYS A 146 -13.25 -29.99 -23.66
N SER A 147 -13.95 -29.59 -22.60
CA SER A 147 -14.95 -30.43 -21.92
C SER A 147 -16.35 -30.25 -22.48
N ASP A 148 -17.14 -31.34 -22.50
CA ASP A 148 -18.57 -31.27 -22.70
C ASP A 148 -19.28 -30.62 -21.51
N ILE A 149 -20.55 -30.25 -21.72
CA ILE A 149 -21.33 -29.49 -20.74
C ILE A 149 -21.53 -30.28 -19.43
N LEU A 150 -21.63 -31.61 -19.50
CA LEU A 150 -21.84 -32.47 -18.34
C LEU A 150 -20.56 -32.59 -17.51
N LEU A 151 -19.42 -32.70 -18.17
CA LEU A 151 -18.10 -32.70 -17.54
C LEU A 151 -17.79 -31.34 -16.91
N GLN A 152 -18.06 -30.22 -17.60
CA GLN A 152 -17.92 -28.89 -17.02
C GLN A 152 -18.72 -28.76 -15.71
N GLN A 153 -19.98 -29.23 -15.70
CA GLN A 153 -20.84 -29.22 -14.51
C GLN A 153 -20.28 -30.10 -13.38
N ASN A 154 -19.71 -31.26 -13.72
CA ASN A 154 -19.06 -32.14 -12.74
C ASN A 154 -17.80 -31.50 -12.13
N ILE A 155 -16.93 -30.90 -12.96
CA ILE A 155 -15.74 -30.15 -12.53
C ILE A 155 -16.13 -29.05 -11.55
N PHE A 156 -17.15 -28.25 -11.90
CA PHE A 156 -17.64 -27.15 -11.06
C PHE A 156 -18.16 -27.65 -9.70
N SER A 157 -18.92 -28.75 -9.69
CA SER A 157 -19.41 -29.39 -8.47
C SER A 157 -18.24 -29.83 -7.56
N LYS A 158 -17.22 -30.48 -8.13
CA LYS A 158 -16.03 -30.93 -7.38
C LYS A 158 -15.17 -29.78 -6.87
N MET A 159 -14.93 -28.75 -7.69
CA MET A 159 -14.24 -27.53 -7.26
C MET A 159 -14.95 -26.88 -6.08
N SER A 160 -16.28 -26.79 -6.16
CA SER A 160 -17.10 -26.25 -5.09
C SER A 160 -17.01 -27.07 -3.79
N LEU A 161 -16.92 -28.40 -3.88
CA LEU A 161 -16.71 -29.28 -2.72
C LEU A 161 -15.32 -29.07 -2.09
N CYS A 162 -14.29 -28.85 -2.92
CA CYS A 162 -12.94 -28.47 -2.47
C CYS A 162 -12.84 -27.05 -1.91
N GLN A 163 -13.92 -26.27 -1.90
CA GLN A 163 -13.97 -24.84 -1.49
C GLN A 163 -13.14 -23.93 -2.40
N PHE A 164 -12.95 -24.33 -3.65
CA PHE A 164 -12.30 -23.51 -4.66
C PHE A 164 -13.28 -22.51 -5.28
N ALA A 165 -12.79 -21.30 -5.58
CA ALA A 165 -13.51 -20.41 -6.48
C ALA A 165 -13.67 -21.07 -7.85
N VAL A 166 -14.86 -20.95 -8.44
CA VAL A 166 -15.22 -21.57 -9.72
C VAL A 166 -15.25 -20.52 -10.84
N PRO A 167 -14.95 -20.88 -12.10
CA PRO A 167 -15.01 -19.93 -13.21
C PRO A 167 -16.43 -19.43 -13.48
N LEU A 168 -16.61 -18.11 -13.51
CA LEU A 168 -17.86 -17.44 -13.90
C LEU A 168 -17.82 -16.98 -15.36
N LEU A 169 -16.74 -16.29 -15.76
CA LEU A 169 -16.45 -15.91 -17.14
C LEU A 169 -15.15 -16.54 -17.58
N LEU A 170 -15.21 -17.36 -18.62
CA LEU A 170 -14.05 -18.04 -19.21
C LEU A 170 -13.55 -17.22 -20.43
N PRO A 171 -12.25 -16.85 -20.49
CA PRO A 171 -11.70 -16.08 -21.61
C PRO A 171 -11.60 -16.94 -22.88
N ALA A 172 -11.76 -16.34 -24.07
CA ALA A 172 -11.76 -17.07 -25.34
C ALA A 172 -10.37 -17.52 -25.84
N GLY A 173 -9.28 -17.16 -25.15
CA GLY A 173 -7.91 -17.61 -25.46
C GLY A 173 -7.16 -16.77 -26.51
N ASP A 174 -7.85 -16.14 -27.46
CA ASP A 174 -7.26 -15.32 -28.53
C ASP A 174 -8.05 -14.04 -28.88
N GLY A 175 -9.09 -13.68 -28.10
CA GLY A 175 -9.90 -12.47 -28.32
C GLY A 175 -10.63 -11.93 -27.07
N PRO A 176 -11.30 -10.76 -27.18
CA PRO A 176 -11.99 -10.08 -26.07
C PRO A 176 -13.35 -10.72 -25.69
N GLU A 177 -13.71 -11.83 -26.35
CA GLU A 177 -14.92 -12.58 -26.08
C GLU A 177 -14.73 -13.47 -24.84
N CYS A 178 -15.81 -13.65 -24.08
CA CYS A 178 -15.81 -14.53 -22.91
C CYS A 178 -17.09 -15.38 -22.88
N THR A 179 -16.96 -16.59 -22.34
CA THR A 179 -18.07 -17.53 -22.17
C THR A 179 -18.60 -17.44 -20.75
N PHE A 180 -19.89 -17.16 -20.60
CA PHE A 180 -20.55 -17.17 -19.29
C PHE A 180 -20.91 -18.60 -18.87
N MET A 181 -20.29 -19.09 -17.80
CA MET A 181 -20.34 -20.49 -17.38
C MET A 181 -21.57 -20.82 -16.52
N LEU A 182 -22.73 -20.27 -16.86
CA LEU A 182 -23.98 -20.44 -16.10
C LEU A 182 -24.38 -21.91 -15.96
N TRP A 183 -24.18 -22.70 -17.01
CA TRP A 183 -24.55 -24.12 -17.00
C TRP A 183 -23.72 -24.92 -15.99
N GLY A 184 -22.43 -24.63 -15.87
CA GLY A 184 -21.55 -25.31 -14.91
C GLY A 184 -21.98 -25.09 -13.44
N LEU A 185 -22.57 -23.94 -13.14
CA LEU A 185 -23.00 -23.57 -11.78
C LEU A 185 -24.30 -24.26 -11.32
N ARG A 186 -25.08 -24.83 -12.24
CA ARG A 186 -26.45 -25.32 -11.97
C ARG A 186 -26.55 -26.48 -10.99
N ASP A 187 -25.47 -27.20 -10.71
CA ASP A 187 -25.50 -28.31 -9.74
C ASP A 187 -24.88 -27.94 -8.38
N ILE A 188 -24.50 -26.67 -8.19
CA ILE A 188 -23.90 -26.23 -6.94
C ILE A 188 -25.01 -25.93 -5.93
N VAL A 189 -25.26 -26.91 -5.06
CA VAL A 189 -26.10 -26.77 -3.87
C VAL A 189 -25.21 -26.53 -2.66
N LYS A 190 -25.56 -25.53 -1.85
CA LYS A 190 -24.86 -25.25 -0.59
C LYS A 190 -25.85 -25.11 0.55
N ARG A 191 -25.36 -25.42 1.73
CA ARG A 191 -26.08 -25.27 2.99
C ARG A 191 -25.45 -24.17 3.83
N TRP A 192 -26.26 -23.24 4.32
CA TRP A 192 -25.82 -22.17 5.21
C TRP A 192 -26.87 -21.86 6.28
N ARG A 193 -26.49 -21.05 7.27
CA ARG A 193 -27.39 -20.59 8.33
C ARG A 193 -27.33 -19.06 8.43
N PRO A 194 -28.36 -18.36 7.93
CA PRO A 194 -28.55 -16.94 8.18
C PRO A 194 -28.66 -16.62 9.67
N HIS A 195 -28.27 -15.41 10.07
CA HIS A 195 -28.40 -14.97 11.46
C HIS A 195 -29.85 -14.94 11.94
N THR A 196 -30.81 -14.70 11.03
CA THR A 196 -32.25 -14.79 11.32
C THR A 196 -32.71 -16.18 11.80
N LEU A 197 -31.94 -17.24 11.52
CA LEU A 197 -32.21 -18.62 11.93
C LEU A 197 -31.23 -19.15 12.99
N ALA A 198 -30.43 -18.27 13.60
CA ALA A 198 -29.45 -18.65 14.63
C ALA A 198 -30.12 -19.33 15.85
N ASP A 199 -31.22 -18.76 16.33
CA ASP A 199 -31.94 -19.23 17.53
C ASP A 199 -32.67 -20.56 17.32
N SER A 200 -33.13 -20.84 16.10
CA SER A 200 -33.96 -22.01 15.79
C SER A 200 -33.15 -23.26 15.40
N LYS A 201 -31.81 -23.15 15.34
CA LYS A 201 -30.90 -24.15 14.74
C LYS A 201 -31.24 -24.54 13.29
N GLY A 202 -32.11 -23.78 12.61
CA GLY A 202 -32.49 -24.02 11.22
C GLY A 202 -31.31 -23.86 10.25
N PHE A 203 -31.46 -24.35 9.02
CA PHE A 203 -30.51 -24.13 7.93
C PHE A 203 -31.27 -23.99 6.60
N VAL A 204 -30.66 -23.29 5.65
CA VAL A 204 -31.13 -23.19 4.27
C VAL A 204 -30.21 -24.03 3.41
N GLU A 205 -30.78 -24.83 2.51
CA GLU A 205 -30.05 -25.63 1.53
C GLU A 205 -30.70 -25.42 0.18
N GLU A 206 -30.05 -24.66 -0.69
CA GLU A 206 -30.56 -24.30 -2.00
C GLU A 206 -29.45 -24.26 -3.04
N ASN A 207 -29.87 -24.21 -4.30
CA ASN A 207 -28.99 -23.99 -5.43
C ASN A 207 -28.50 -22.54 -5.46
N LEU A 208 -27.20 -22.32 -5.52
CA LEU A 208 -26.64 -20.95 -5.48
C LEU A 208 -27.10 -20.08 -6.66
N VAL A 209 -27.53 -20.69 -7.77
CA VAL A 209 -28.08 -20.00 -8.95
C VAL A 209 -29.55 -19.57 -8.73
N GLN A 210 -30.18 -19.94 -7.62
CA GLN A 210 -31.57 -19.59 -7.30
C GLN A 210 -31.69 -18.60 -6.13
N VAL A 211 -30.58 -18.32 -5.46
CA VAL A 211 -30.54 -17.49 -4.24
C VAL A 211 -30.22 -16.05 -4.61
N GLU A 212 -31.08 -15.12 -4.18
CA GLU A 212 -30.81 -13.69 -4.26
C GLU A 212 -29.80 -13.32 -3.15
N MET A 213 -28.63 -12.80 -3.55
CA MET A 213 -27.59 -12.38 -2.62
C MET A 213 -26.78 -11.21 -3.17
N PRO A 214 -26.20 -10.34 -2.31
CA PRO A 214 -25.32 -9.28 -2.75
C PRO A 214 -24.13 -9.81 -3.54
N PHE A 215 -23.80 -9.12 -4.64
CA PHE A 215 -22.74 -9.49 -5.56
C PHE A 215 -21.63 -8.44 -5.56
N PHE A 216 -20.44 -8.80 -5.09
CA PHE A 216 -19.29 -7.90 -5.03
C PHE A 216 -18.21 -8.34 -5.99
N SER A 217 -17.70 -7.40 -6.80
CA SER A 217 -16.60 -7.64 -7.73
C SER A 217 -15.32 -6.97 -7.31
N PHE A 218 -14.22 -7.69 -7.42
CA PHE A 218 -12.89 -7.19 -7.11
C PHE A 218 -12.01 -7.26 -8.34
N VAL A 219 -11.49 -6.09 -8.72
CA VAL A 219 -10.70 -5.90 -9.94
C VAL A 219 -9.41 -5.16 -9.62
N ARG A 220 -8.45 -5.23 -10.53
CA ARG A 220 -7.15 -4.54 -10.43
C ARG A 220 -7.02 -3.59 -11.60
N LEU A 221 -6.51 -2.40 -11.32
CA LEU A 221 -6.12 -1.40 -12.30
C LEU A 221 -4.60 -1.21 -12.23
N GLY A 222 -3.93 -1.35 -13.37
CA GLY A 222 -2.50 -1.17 -13.52
C GLY A 222 -1.66 -2.24 -12.81
N GLN A 223 -0.41 -1.89 -12.46
CA GLN A 223 0.46 -2.77 -11.69
C GLN A 223 0.38 -2.48 -10.19
N ASN A 224 0.01 -3.50 -9.41
CA ASN A 224 -0.10 -3.40 -7.95
C ASN A 224 0.83 -4.42 -7.29
N LYS A 225 1.59 -3.96 -6.29
CA LYS A 225 2.40 -4.83 -5.40
C LYS A 225 1.54 -5.69 -4.46
N LEU A 226 0.27 -5.32 -4.25
CA LEU A 226 -0.64 -6.09 -3.40
C LEU A 226 -1.38 -7.18 -4.17
N SER A 227 -1.34 -8.38 -3.59
CA SER A 227 -2.09 -9.54 -4.08
C SER A 227 -3.56 -9.43 -3.73
N LYS A 228 -4.37 -9.00 -4.70
CA LYS A 228 -5.84 -8.90 -4.60
C LYS A 228 -6.47 -10.22 -4.11
N SER A 229 -6.08 -11.34 -4.71
CA SER A 229 -6.59 -12.67 -4.36
C SER A 229 -6.24 -13.07 -2.91
N LYS A 230 -5.06 -12.67 -2.40
CA LYS A 230 -4.65 -12.92 -1.01
C LYS A 230 -5.53 -12.18 -0.02
N ILE A 231 -5.80 -10.89 -0.27
CA ILE A 231 -6.68 -10.08 0.57
C ILE A 231 -8.09 -10.66 0.56
N LEU A 232 -8.58 -11.11 -0.59
CA LEU A 232 -9.88 -11.77 -0.69
C LEU A 232 -9.96 -13.04 0.15
N ASN A 233 -8.93 -13.89 0.12
CA ASN A 233 -8.88 -15.08 0.96
C ASN A 233 -8.90 -14.73 2.45
N GLN A 234 -8.20 -13.66 2.87
CA GLN A 234 -8.21 -13.20 4.26
C GLN A 234 -9.58 -12.66 4.70
N VAL A 235 -10.28 -11.94 3.82
CA VAL A 235 -11.61 -11.38 4.11
C VAL A 235 -12.68 -12.47 4.17
N LEU A 236 -12.60 -13.46 3.28
CA LEU A 236 -13.61 -14.52 3.15
C LEU A 236 -13.36 -15.72 4.08
N SER A 237 -12.11 -15.94 4.49
CA SER A 237 -11.79 -17.04 5.40
C SER A 237 -12.25 -16.70 6.81
N PRO A 238 -13.00 -17.60 7.49
CA PRO A 238 -13.16 -17.53 8.93
C PRO A 238 -11.77 -17.54 9.59
N ALA A 239 -11.58 -16.74 10.65
CA ALA A 239 -10.28 -16.49 11.30
C ALA A 239 -9.55 -17.74 11.84
N GLN A 240 -10.18 -18.92 11.79
CA GLN A 240 -9.68 -20.18 12.33
C GLN A 240 -9.32 -21.23 11.25
N GLN A 241 -9.58 -20.97 9.95
CA GLN A 241 -9.48 -22.03 8.92
C GLN A 241 -8.59 -21.72 7.71
N ASN A 242 -7.98 -20.53 7.60
CA ASN A 242 -7.07 -20.12 6.51
C ASN A 242 -7.41 -20.77 5.15
N LEU A 243 -8.65 -20.57 4.70
CA LEU A 243 -9.16 -21.17 3.47
C LEU A 243 -8.68 -20.38 2.25
N GLU A 244 -8.14 -21.10 1.28
CA GLU A 244 -7.59 -20.53 0.05
C GLU A 244 -8.56 -20.68 -1.13
N PHE A 245 -9.55 -19.79 -1.19
CA PHE A 245 -10.59 -19.83 -2.22
C PHE A 245 -10.05 -19.44 -3.61
N PHE A 246 -9.31 -18.34 -3.67
CA PHE A 246 -8.69 -17.79 -4.89
C PHE A 246 -7.20 -18.10 -4.93
N PHE A 247 -6.70 -18.56 -6.08
CA PHE A 247 -5.26 -18.79 -6.29
C PHE A 247 -4.46 -17.48 -6.21
N HIS A 248 -3.27 -17.43 -5.60
CA HIS A 248 -2.50 -16.19 -5.47
C HIS A 248 -0.99 -16.40 -5.58
N ASP A 249 -0.27 -15.30 -5.84
CA ASP A 249 1.18 -15.20 -6.03
C ASP A 249 2.05 -15.91 -4.97
N ASN A 250 1.65 -15.90 -3.70
CA ASN A 250 2.39 -16.60 -2.63
C ASN A 250 2.21 -18.14 -2.59
N MET A 251 1.50 -18.76 -3.53
CA MET A 251 1.37 -20.23 -3.63
C MET A 251 2.50 -20.82 -4.49
N GLU A 252 2.78 -22.12 -4.38
CA GLU A 252 3.92 -22.81 -5.02
C GLU A 252 4.00 -22.75 -6.57
N VAL A 253 3.06 -22.07 -7.26
CA VAL A 253 3.09 -21.73 -8.70
C VAL A 253 2.35 -20.39 -8.97
N GLY A 254 2.17 -19.55 -7.95
CA GLY A 254 1.31 -18.37 -8.03
C GLY A 254 1.87 -17.21 -8.87
N SER A 255 3.18 -17.20 -9.06
CA SER A 255 3.95 -16.11 -9.68
C SER A 255 4.27 -16.35 -11.17
N THR A 256 3.80 -17.46 -11.75
CA THR A 256 4.00 -17.81 -13.15
C THR A 256 3.26 -16.85 -14.09
N GLU A 257 3.83 -16.58 -15.27
CA GLU A 257 3.20 -15.74 -16.28
C GLU A 257 1.96 -16.44 -16.86
N ARG A 258 0.82 -15.73 -16.84
CA ARG A 258 -0.48 -16.25 -17.26
C ARG A 258 -0.61 -16.17 -18.78
N GLN A 259 -0.96 -17.29 -19.42
CA GLN A 259 -1.07 -17.39 -20.88
C GLN A 259 -2.52 -17.43 -21.38
N ILE A 260 -3.44 -18.03 -20.62
CA ILE A 260 -4.86 -18.23 -21.01
C ILE A 260 -5.81 -17.57 -20.00
N SER A 261 -5.49 -17.63 -18.71
CA SER A 261 -6.32 -17.22 -17.59
C SER A 261 -6.36 -15.71 -17.34
N ASP A 262 -5.65 -14.90 -18.13
CA ASP A 262 -5.84 -13.45 -18.10
C ASP A 262 -7.25 -13.10 -18.61
N GLY A 263 -8.01 -12.34 -17.83
CA GLY A 263 -9.43 -12.09 -18.09
C GLY A 263 -10.40 -13.16 -17.55
N LEU A 264 -9.91 -14.19 -16.84
CA LEU A 264 -10.77 -15.14 -16.10
C LEU A 264 -11.46 -14.43 -14.94
N VAL A 265 -12.79 -14.55 -14.83
CA VAL A 265 -13.52 -14.13 -13.63
C VAL A 265 -13.88 -15.35 -12.82
N GLU A 266 -13.35 -15.45 -11.61
CA GLU A 266 -13.70 -16.49 -10.65
C GLU A 266 -14.79 -15.99 -9.70
N ILE A 267 -15.67 -16.88 -9.22
CA ILE A 267 -16.69 -16.61 -8.20
C ILE A 267 -16.53 -17.55 -7.00
N SER A 268 -16.70 -17.00 -5.81
CA SER A 268 -16.79 -17.73 -4.55
C SER A 268 -17.93 -17.14 -3.70
N TRP A 269 -18.35 -17.87 -2.67
CA TRP A 269 -19.47 -17.48 -1.81
C TRP A 269 -19.05 -17.50 -0.35
N PHE A 270 -19.40 -16.43 0.35
CA PHE A 270 -19.40 -16.43 1.81
C PHE A 270 -20.76 -16.92 2.30
N LEU A 271 -20.77 -17.93 3.16
CA LEU A 271 -21.97 -18.58 3.67
C LEU A 271 -21.93 -18.56 5.21
N PRO A 272 -22.84 -17.83 5.88
CA PRO A 272 -22.82 -17.72 7.34
C PRO A 272 -23.17 -19.05 8.02
N VAL A 273 -22.65 -19.22 9.24
CA VAL A 273 -22.88 -20.42 10.07
C VAL A 273 -23.85 -20.13 11.23
N GLY A 274 -24.30 -18.88 11.35
CA GLY A 274 -25.22 -18.42 12.39
C GLY A 274 -24.52 -18.11 13.70
N ARG A 275 -23.27 -17.62 13.63
CA ARG A 275 -22.46 -17.22 14.77
C ARG A 275 -22.14 -15.73 14.67
N GLU A 276 -22.90 -14.92 15.39
CA GLU A 276 -22.76 -13.45 15.36
C GLU A 276 -21.33 -12.97 15.68
N ASN A 277 -20.59 -13.68 16.53
CA ASN A 277 -19.24 -13.28 16.95
C ASN A 277 -18.12 -13.71 15.97
N SER A 278 -18.41 -14.52 14.96
CA SER A 278 -17.39 -15.07 14.04
C SER A 278 -17.71 -14.94 12.56
N ASP A 279 -18.98 -14.78 12.19
CA ASP A 279 -19.37 -14.61 10.80
C ASP A 279 -19.12 -13.15 10.36
N THR A 280 -18.37 -12.97 9.27
CA THR A 280 -18.10 -11.64 8.69
C THR A 280 -19.36 -10.97 8.14
N PHE A 281 -20.29 -11.76 7.60
CA PHE A 281 -21.55 -11.29 7.04
C PHE A 281 -22.73 -12.05 7.66
N PRO A 282 -23.86 -11.37 7.97
CA PRO A 282 -25.04 -12.02 8.56
C PRO A 282 -25.87 -12.85 7.56
N GLU A 283 -25.70 -12.56 6.27
CA GLU A 283 -26.40 -13.15 5.12
C GLU A 283 -25.39 -13.64 4.08
N PRO A 284 -25.76 -14.57 3.17
CA PRO A 284 -24.84 -15.07 2.15
C PRO A 284 -24.42 -13.95 1.17
N VAL A 285 -23.19 -14.02 0.67
CA VAL A 285 -22.62 -13.02 -0.24
C VAL A 285 -21.84 -13.71 -1.36
N ALA A 286 -22.01 -13.26 -2.59
CA ALA A 286 -21.23 -13.68 -3.74
C ALA A 286 -20.05 -12.71 -3.98
N VAL A 287 -18.85 -13.25 -4.15
CA VAL A 287 -17.63 -12.48 -4.38
C VAL A 287 -16.94 -12.96 -5.64
N THR A 288 -16.63 -12.02 -6.53
CA THR A 288 -15.94 -12.29 -7.79
C THR A 288 -14.57 -11.64 -7.86
N ASN A 289 -13.66 -12.34 -8.54
CA ASN A 289 -12.26 -11.97 -8.68
C ASN A 289 -11.89 -11.99 -10.17
N LEU A 290 -11.73 -10.82 -10.80
CA LEU A 290 -11.21 -10.71 -12.18
C LEU A 290 -9.69 -10.89 -12.17
N ARG A 291 -9.17 -11.86 -12.93
CA ARG A 291 -7.74 -12.03 -13.17
C ARG A 291 -7.29 -11.08 -14.26
N GLY A 292 -6.13 -10.46 -14.03
CA GLY A 292 -5.56 -9.50 -14.98
C GLY A 292 -5.89 -8.06 -14.66
N ASP A 293 -5.47 -7.20 -15.57
CA ASP A 293 -5.73 -5.77 -15.54
C ASP A 293 -7.05 -5.45 -16.25
N ILE A 294 -7.78 -4.47 -15.72
CA ILE A 294 -9.04 -4.01 -16.33
C ILE A 294 -8.82 -3.27 -17.65
N GLU A 295 -7.65 -2.65 -17.87
CA GLU A 295 -7.34 -2.02 -19.15
C GLU A 295 -7.30 -3.06 -20.29
N SER A 296 -6.72 -4.23 -20.03
CA SER A 296 -6.64 -5.34 -20.98
C SER A 296 -7.97 -6.11 -21.12
N ASN A 297 -8.78 -6.15 -20.06
CA ASN A 297 -9.95 -7.02 -19.96
C ASN A 297 -11.26 -6.23 -19.77
N TRP A 298 -11.48 -5.25 -20.66
CA TRP A 298 -12.60 -4.30 -20.55
C TRP A 298 -13.99 -4.95 -20.64
N THR A 299 -14.15 -5.99 -21.46
CA THR A 299 -15.45 -6.69 -21.62
C THR A 299 -15.93 -7.30 -20.30
N GLN A 300 -15.03 -8.00 -19.61
CA GLN A 300 -15.30 -8.64 -18.34
C GLN A 300 -15.54 -7.58 -17.26
N PHE A 301 -14.72 -6.51 -17.23
CA PHE A 301 -14.92 -5.40 -16.31
C PHE A 301 -16.30 -4.74 -16.52
N SER A 302 -16.66 -4.42 -17.76
CA SER A 302 -17.97 -3.84 -18.11
C SER A 302 -19.13 -4.73 -17.65
N PHE A 303 -19.05 -6.04 -17.90
CA PHE A 303 -20.03 -6.99 -17.36
C PHE A 303 -20.11 -6.90 -15.83
N LEU A 304 -18.98 -6.97 -15.12
CA LEU A 304 -18.94 -6.91 -13.66
C LEU A 304 -19.56 -5.61 -13.12
N THR A 305 -19.33 -4.47 -13.78
CA THR A 305 -19.93 -3.20 -13.38
C THR A 305 -21.46 -3.16 -13.51
N GLN A 306 -22.05 -3.94 -14.43
CA GLN A 306 -23.51 -3.97 -14.61
C GLN A 306 -24.22 -4.87 -13.61
N VAL A 307 -23.52 -5.90 -13.14
CA VAL A 307 -24.13 -6.98 -12.36
C VAL A 307 -23.83 -6.91 -10.87
N SER A 308 -22.79 -6.14 -10.50
CA SER A 308 -22.37 -6.04 -9.10
C SER A 308 -23.16 -5.00 -8.34
N SER A 309 -23.46 -5.30 -7.08
CA SER A 309 -23.94 -4.33 -6.10
C SER A 309 -22.85 -3.29 -5.77
N ALA A 310 -21.58 -3.73 -5.75
CA ALA A 310 -20.43 -2.84 -5.66
C ALA A 310 -19.17 -3.45 -6.32
N VAL A 311 -18.33 -2.58 -6.88
CA VAL A 311 -17.04 -2.94 -7.49
C VAL A 311 -15.90 -2.32 -6.68
N PHE A 312 -14.98 -3.14 -6.21
CA PHE A 312 -13.77 -2.75 -5.51
C PHE A 312 -12.58 -2.77 -6.47
N VAL A 313 -11.97 -1.62 -6.68
CA VAL A 313 -10.85 -1.42 -7.61
C VAL A 313 -9.57 -1.26 -6.80
N PHE A 314 -8.64 -2.19 -6.94
CA PHE A 314 -7.29 -2.07 -6.39
C PHE A 314 -6.41 -1.30 -7.38
N ALA A 315 -5.77 -0.23 -6.90
CA ALA A 315 -4.84 0.57 -7.68
C ALA A 315 -3.69 1.11 -6.80
N GLU A 316 -2.50 1.25 -7.39
CA GLU A 316 -1.33 1.84 -6.73
C GLU A 316 -1.33 3.37 -6.87
N SER A 317 -1.68 3.85 -8.06
CA SER A 317 -2.00 5.24 -8.40
C SER A 317 -3.05 5.25 -9.51
N ILE A 318 -3.76 6.36 -9.67
CA ILE A 318 -4.72 6.54 -10.77
C ILE A 318 -4.26 7.75 -11.59
N ASN A 319 -3.90 7.53 -12.84
CA ASN A 319 -3.49 8.59 -13.77
C ASN A 319 -4.69 9.20 -14.52
N GLU A 320 -4.46 10.26 -15.29
CA GLU A 320 -5.52 10.97 -16.02
C GLU A 320 -6.24 10.08 -17.05
N ARG A 321 -5.49 9.22 -17.76
CA ARG A 321 -6.03 8.26 -18.73
C ARG A 321 -6.90 7.19 -18.06
N GLU A 322 -6.48 6.70 -16.91
CA GLU A 322 -7.22 5.72 -16.10
C GLU A 322 -8.50 6.34 -15.51
N CYS A 323 -8.44 7.61 -15.08
CA CYS A 323 -9.62 8.38 -14.68
C CYS A 323 -10.62 8.52 -15.83
N GLU A 324 -10.16 8.79 -17.06
CA GLU A 324 -11.02 8.84 -18.25
C GLU A 324 -11.68 7.49 -18.55
N LEU A 325 -10.94 6.38 -18.44
CA LEU A 325 -11.50 5.04 -18.59
C LEU A 325 -12.59 4.78 -17.55
N LEU A 326 -12.33 5.06 -16.27
CA LEU A 326 -13.30 4.89 -15.20
C LEU A 326 -14.51 5.83 -15.33
N ALA A 327 -14.33 7.03 -15.87
CA ALA A 327 -15.42 7.97 -16.14
C ALA A 327 -16.44 7.42 -17.16
N GLN A 328 -16.02 6.54 -18.08
CA GLN A 328 -16.94 5.87 -19.01
C GLN A 328 -17.92 4.93 -18.28
N CYS A 329 -17.54 4.42 -17.11
CA CYS A 329 -18.36 3.53 -16.28
C CYS A 329 -19.35 4.26 -15.36
N SER A 330 -19.24 5.59 -15.22
CA SER A 330 -20.13 6.44 -14.39
C SER A 330 -21.61 6.42 -14.81
N LYS A 331 -21.92 5.81 -15.95
CA LYS A 331 -23.29 5.60 -16.44
C LYS A 331 -24.00 4.40 -15.79
N SER A 332 -23.28 3.57 -15.02
CA SER A 332 -23.85 2.45 -14.28
C SER A 332 -24.33 2.89 -12.89
N ASN A 333 -25.38 2.28 -12.36
CA ASN A 333 -25.89 2.55 -11.00
C ASN A 333 -25.04 1.90 -9.89
N THR A 334 -23.84 1.43 -10.22
CA THR A 334 -23.02 0.58 -9.35
C THR A 334 -22.05 1.42 -8.54
N ASN A 335 -21.91 1.10 -7.25
CA ASN A 335 -20.99 1.80 -6.37
C ASN A 335 -19.55 1.32 -6.59
N PHE A 336 -18.64 2.25 -6.85
CA PHE A 336 -17.21 1.98 -6.99
C PHE A 336 -16.46 2.34 -5.71
N TYR A 337 -15.63 1.42 -5.22
CA TYR A 337 -14.78 1.59 -4.06
C TYR A 337 -13.32 1.44 -4.47
N PHE A 338 -12.55 2.52 -4.37
CA PHE A 338 -11.13 2.51 -4.69
C PHE A 338 -10.31 2.17 -3.46
N ILE A 339 -9.52 1.11 -3.56
CA ILE A 339 -8.52 0.70 -2.58
C ILE A 339 -7.17 1.15 -3.14
N ILE A 340 -6.80 2.38 -2.79
CA ILE A 340 -5.52 2.98 -3.20
C ILE A 340 -4.49 2.68 -2.11
N THR A 341 -3.47 1.90 -2.47
CA THR A 341 -2.31 1.72 -1.60
C THR A 341 -1.17 2.56 -2.15
N PRO A 342 -0.97 3.78 -1.65
CA PRO A 342 0.05 4.67 -2.17
C PRO A 342 1.43 4.04 -1.93
N SER A 343 2.12 3.67 -3.00
CA SER A 343 3.50 3.21 -2.94
C SER A 343 4.51 4.33 -2.75
N GLY A 344 4.07 5.60 -2.76
CA GLY A 344 4.94 6.78 -2.74
C GLY A 344 5.29 7.34 -1.36
N LYS A 345 4.78 6.82 -0.23
CA LYS A 345 5.19 7.34 1.09
C LYS A 345 6.49 6.68 1.57
N GLY A 346 7.59 7.32 1.17
CA GLY A 346 8.90 7.28 1.83
C GLY A 346 9.85 6.20 1.35
N ILE A 347 10.41 6.33 0.13
CA ILE A 347 11.56 5.50 -0.30
C ILE A 347 12.71 5.63 0.70
N GLU A 348 12.95 6.82 1.24
CA GLU A 348 13.95 7.07 2.29
C GLU A 348 13.58 6.36 3.61
N LYS A 349 12.31 6.36 3.97
CA LYS A 349 11.81 5.61 5.14
C LYS A 349 11.98 4.10 4.94
N GLU A 350 11.74 3.61 3.73
CA GLU A 350 11.97 2.20 3.38
C GLU A 350 13.46 1.85 3.34
N LEU A 351 14.34 2.75 2.88
CA LEU A 351 15.80 2.59 2.94
C LEU A 351 16.31 2.37 4.37
N CYS A 352 15.62 2.93 5.37
CA CYS A 352 15.92 2.71 6.79
C CYS A 352 15.26 1.42 7.33
N ARG A 353 14.02 1.12 6.94
CA ARG A 353 13.25 0.01 7.51
C ARG A 353 13.56 -1.35 6.88
N MET A 354 13.87 -1.38 5.58
CA MET A 354 14.16 -2.57 4.78
C MET A 354 13.15 -3.71 4.95
N ARG A 355 11.86 -3.37 5.13
CA ARG A 355 10.79 -4.32 5.45
C ARG A 355 10.19 -4.99 4.22
N LYS A 356 10.25 -4.31 3.08
CA LYS A 356 9.61 -4.73 1.83
C LYS A 356 10.59 -5.42 0.88
N HIS A 357 11.71 -5.96 1.39
CA HIS A 357 12.73 -6.62 0.55
C HIS A 357 12.26 -7.96 -0.04
N GLY A 358 11.28 -8.63 0.57
CA GLY A 358 10.75 -9.92 0.09
C GLY A 358 11.86 -10.97 0.02
N ASP A 359 11.97 -11.66 -1.12
CA ASP A 359 13.00 -12.68 -1.37
C ASP A 359 14.33 -12.11 -1.91
N LYS A 360 14.41 -10.79 -2.13
CA LYS A 360 15.62 -10.14 -2.64
C LYS A 360 16.68 -10.02 -1.55
N GLY A 361 17.95 -10.14 -1.92
CA GLY A 361 19.04 -9.86 -1.00
C GLY A 361 19.00 -8.41 -0.49
N THR A 362 19.33 -8.18 0.79
CA THR A 362 19.26 -6.85 1.43
C THR A 362 20.01 -5.76 0.64
N GLU A 363 21.21 -6.07 0.12
CA GLU A 363 22.01 -5.12 -0.66
C GLU A 363 21.43 -4.85 -2.05
N GLU A 364 20.80 -5.85 -2.67
CA GLU A 364 20.15 -5.70 -3.96
C GLU A 364 18.92 -4.79 -3.82
N TYR A 365 18.09 -5.05 -2.81
CA TYR A 365 16.91 -4.23 -2.52
C TYR A 365 17.30 -2.78 -2.15
N ARG A 366 18.36 -2.62 -1.35
CA ARG A 366 18.90 -1.29 -1.00
C ARG A 366 19.36 -0.54 -2.25
N SER A 367 20.06 -1.21 -3.16
CA SER A 367 20.53 -0.62 -4.41
C SER A 367 19.37 -0.18 -5.31
N GLN A 368 18.31 -0.98 -5.40
CA GLN A 368 17.08 -0.63 -6.14
C GLN A 368 16.41 0.63 -5.56
N LEU A 369 16.25 0.71 -4.24
CA LEU A 369 15.67 1.89 -3.58
C LEU A 369 16.53 3.15 -3.80
N ILE A 370 17.86 3.02 -3.76
CA ILE A 370 18.78 4.14 -4.06
C ILE A 370 18.60 4.60 -5.51
N GLU A 371 18.46 3.67 -6.46
CA GLU A 371 18.23 4.00 -7.86
C GLU A 371 16.89 4.72 -8.09
N GLU A 372 15.84 4.27 -7.40
CA GLU A 372 14.51 4.90 -7.43
C GLU A 372 14.56 6.32 -6.83
N LEU A 373 15.21 6.51 -5.69
CA LEU A 373 15.43 7.83 -5.08
C LEU A 373 16.22 8.75 -6.02
N ASN A 374 17.29 8.24 -6.62
CA ASN A 374 18.08 8.98 -7.61
C ASN A 374 17.26 9.35 -8.85
N LYS A 375 16.26 8.55 -9.24
CA LYS A 375 15.33 8.89 -10.32
C LYS A 375 14.42 10.05 -9.92
N LEU A 376 13.87 10.04 -8.71
CA LEU A 376 13.05 11.14 -8.20
C LEU A 376 13.83 12.45 -8.11
N HIS A 377 15.06 12.43 -7.59
CA HIS A 377 15.91 13.63 -7.59
C HIS A 377 16.22 14.15 -9.00
N ARG A 378 16.29 13.28 -10.00
CA ARG A 378 16.44 13.69 -11.41
C ARG A 378 15.19 14.35 -11.97
N GLU A 379 14.02 13.87 -11.58
CA GLU A 379 12.74 14.47 -11.97
C GLU A 379 12.58 15.83 -11.28
N GLN A 380 12.86 15.92 -9.97
CA GLN A 380 12.86 17.17 -9.22
C GLN A 380 13.82 18.21 -9.81
N ASN A 381 15.06 17.82 -10.15
CA ASN A 381 16.05 18.72 -10.72
C ASN A 381 15.74 19.16 -12.18
N GLN A 382 14.71 18.59 -12.83
CA GLN A 382 14.22 19.10 -14.12
C GLN A 382 13.30 20.32 -13.97
N HIS A 383 12.76 20.56 -12.76
CA HIS A 383 11.92 21.70 -12.51
C HIS A 383 12.75 22.95 -12.23
N ASP A 384 12.41 24.04 -12.90
CA ASP A 384 13.00 25.35 -12.62
C ASP A 384 12.45 25.92 -11.31
N LEU A 385 13.29 26.68 -10.60
CA LEU A 385 12.89 27.40 -9.39
C LEU A 385 11.77 28.41 -9.73
N PRO A 386 10.57 28.31 -9.12
CA PRO A 386 9.48 29.23 -9.41
C PRO A 386 9.86 30.70 -9.14
N ASP A 387 9.27 31.64 -9.89
CA ASP A 387 9.53 33.09 -9.71
C ASP A 387 9.15 33.57 -8.30
N SER A 388 8.09 33.02 -7.71
CA SER A 388 7.70 33.30 -6.32
C SER A 388 8.78 32.89 -5.32
N MET A 389 9.37 31.70 -5.49
CA MET A 389 10.48 31.19 -4.69
C MET A 389 11.72 32.05 -4.88
N SER A 390 12.05 32.40 -6.12
CA SER A 390 13.18 33.27 -6.45
C SER A 390 13.05 34.64 -5.76
N LYS A 391 11.86 35.24 -5.76
CA LYS A 391 11.57 36.50 -5.06
C LYS A 391 11.66 36.35 -3.54
N PHE A 392 11.15 35.25 -2.99
CA PHE A 392 11.25 34.96 -1.56
C PHE A 392 12.72 34.84 -1.13
N ILE A 393 13.51 34.03 -1.84
CA ILE A 393 14.95 33.82 -1.59
C ILE A 393 15.71 35.15 -1.71
N SER A 394 15.43 35.92 -2.76
CA SER A 394 16.02 37.25 -2.96
C SER A 394 15.74 38.18 -1.77
N ALA A 395 14.49 38.20 -1.27
CA ALA A 395 14.13 39.01 -0.11
C ALA A 395 14.85 38.57 1.17
N ILE A 396 14.90 37.28 1.49
CA ILE A 396 15.59 36.81 2.71
C ILE A 396 17.12 36.93 2.64
N THR A 397 17.68 37.06 1.44
CA THR A 397 19.12 37.19 1.21
C THR A 397 19.58 38.65 1.22
N HIS A 398 18.84 39.55 0.57
CA HIS A 398 19.30 40.92 0.31
C HIS A 398 18.72 41.98 1.25
N LEU A 399 17.61 41.72 1.94
CA LEU A 399 17.05 42.66 2.90
C LEU A 399 17.94 42.77 4.14
N SER A 400 17.97 43.96 4.75
CA SER A 400 18.58 44.14 6.07
C SER A 400 17.88 43.27 7.12
N GLN A 401 18.54 43.00 8.25
CA GLN A 401 17.98 42.16 9.30
C GLN A 401 16.59 42.63 9.75
N THR A 402 16.39 43.94 9.90
CA THR A 402 15.09 44.51 10.33
C THR A 402 14.02 44.35 9.25
N GLU A 403 14.35 44.65 7.99
CA GLU A 403 13.43 44.48 6.85
C GLU A 403 13.05 43.02 6.64
N LYS A 404 14.02 42.09 6.79
CA LYS A 404 13.80 40.65 6.72
C LYS A 404 12.78 40.19 7.76
N HIS A 405 12.90 40.68 9.01
CA HIS A 405 11.92 40.38 10.07
C HIS A 405 10.52 40.89 9.73
N TYR A 406 10.40 42.11 9.20
CA TYR A 406 9.11 42.64 8.74
C TYR A 406 8.54 41.83 7.58
N PHE A 407 9.38 41.49 6.60
CA PHE A 407 9.01 40.70 5.44
C PHE A 407 8.46 39.32 5.82
N LEU A 408 9.19 38.57 6.65
CA LEU A 408 8.77 37.24 7.09
C LEU A 408 7.49 37.28 7.94
N LYS A 409 7.36 38.28 8.83
CA LYS A 409 6.11 38.50 9.58
C LYS A 409 4.95 38.88 8.67
N TRP A 410 5.19 39.70 7.66
CA TRP A 410 4.16 40.12 6.72
C TRP A 410 3.68 38.96 5.84
N ILE A 411 4.59 38.15 5.31
CA ILE A 411 4.25 36.94 4.57
C ILE A 411 3.44 36.00 5.43
N LYS A 412 3.89 35.72 6.66
CA LYS A 412 3.15 34.88 7.60
C LYS A 412 1.73 35.39 7.81
N PHE A 413 1.57 36.68 8.11
CA PHE A 413 0.24 37.28 8.29
C PHE A 413 -0.63 37.21 7.02
N ALA A 414 -0.04 37.46 5.85
CA ALA A 414 -0.75 37.41 4.58
C ALA A 414 -1.24 36.00 4.26
N LEU A 415 -0.37 34.99 4.41
CA LEU A 415 -0.70 33.58 4.21
C LEU A 415 -1.77 33.11 5.20
N ASP A 416 -1.59 33.42 6.50
CA ASP A 416 -2.60 33.14 7.53
C ASP A 416 -3.94 33.79 7.18
N SER A 417 -3.90 35.04 6.66
CA SER A 417 -5.11 35.75 6.26
C SER A 417 -5.83 35.14 5.07
N MET A 418 -5.10 34.63 4.09
CA MET A 418 -5.67 33.92 2.94
C MET A 418 -6.28 32.59 3.37
N ALA A 419 -5.58 31.85 4.25
CA ALA A 419 -6.01 30.54 4.71
C ALA A 419 -7.23 30.60 5.65
N ARG A 420 -7.40 31.70 6.42
CA ARG A 420 -8.48 31.87 7.42
C ARG A 420 -9.89 31.58 6.90
N ASN A 421 -10.22 31.99 5.67
CA ASN A 421 -11.57 31.84 5.11
C ASN A 421 -11.94 30.36 4.89
N ASN A 422 -11.00 29.57 4.38
CA ASN A 422 -11.22 28.14 4.13
C ASN A 422 -11.02 27.31 5.40
N LEU A 423 -9.95 27.59 6.17
CA LEU A 423 -9.62 26.86 7.38
C LEU A 423 -10.70 26.98 8.46
N SER A 424 -11.33 28.14 8.63
CA SER A 424 -12.37 28.31 9.65
C SER A 424 -13.59 27.42 9.39
N MET A 425 -14.02 27.32 8.12
CA MET A 425 -15.12 26.45 7.70
C MET A 425 -14.76 24.97 7.85
N LEU A 426 -13.57 24.56 7.39
CA LEU A 426 -13.10 23.18 7.50
C LEU A 426 -12.92 22.75 8.96
N LYS A 427 -12.38 23.63 9.82
CA LYS A 427 -12.22 23.39 11.26
C LYS A 427 -13.56 23.30 11.99
N ALA A 428 -14.53 24.13 11.62
CA ALA A 428 -15.88 24.04 12.19
C ALA A 428 -16.53 22.68 11.87
N LYS A 429 -16.39 22.21 10.61
CA LYS A 429 -16.85 20.87 10.20
C LYS A 429 -16.10 19.75 10.93
N TYR A 430 -14.77 19.86 11.06
CA TYR A 430 -13.95 18.89 11.77
C TYR A 430 -14.37 18.76 13.24
N LYS A 431 -14.52 19.90 13.94
CA LYS A 431 -14.94 19.93 15.35
C LYS A 431 -16.35 19.36 15.55
N ASP A 432 -17.30 19.72 14.69
CA ASP A 432 -18.67 19.19 14.75
C ASP A 432 -18.69 17.66 14.60
N ARG A 433 -17.90 17.13 13.65
CA ARG A 433 -17.78 15.68 13.42
C ARG A 433 -17.10 14.95 14.57
N CYS A 434 -16.00 15.48 15.12
CA CYS A 434 -15.34 14.91 16.29
C CYS A 434 -16.27 14.82 17.52
N CYS A 435 -17.16 15.80 17.71
CA CYS A 435 -18.06 15.82 18.86
C CYS A 435 -19.31 14.94 18.68
N ASN A 436 -19.77 14.72 17.44
CA ASN A 436 -21.09 14.14 17.19
C ASN A 436 -21.08 12.68 16.68
N ASN A 437 -20.00 12.18 16.05
CA ASN A 437 -19.98 10.83 15.45
C ASN A 437 -18.64 10.11 15.67
N ALA A 438 -18.61 9.08 16.53
CA ALA A 438 -17.39 8.32 16.84
C ALA A 438 -16.90 7.35 15.73
N ASN A 439 -17.63 7.19 14.62
CA ASN A 439 -17.37 6.13 13.63
C ASN A 439 -16.93 6.60 12.23
N ASP A 440 -16.86 7.91 11.93
CA ASP A 440 -16.49 8.41 10.59
C ASP A 440 -15.00 8.80 10.48
N GLN A 441 -14.09 7.87 10.84
CA GLN A 441 -12.64 8.10 10.76
C GLN A 441 -12.16 8.48 9.35
N LYS A 442 -12.85 8.02 8.30
CA LYS A 442 -12.52 8.32 6.90
C LYS A 442 -12.85 9.77 6.51
N GLU A 443 -13.98 10.30 6.99
CA GLU A 443 -14.37 11.70 6.73
C GLU A 443 -13.47 12.65 7.53
N LEU A 444 -13.10 12.29 8.77
CA LEU A 444 -12.12 13.04 9.56
C LEU A 444 -10.75 13.12 8.86
N LYS A 445 -10.24 12.01 8.30
CA LYS A 445 -9.00 12.02 7.49
C LYS A 445 -9.09 12.94 6.27
N GLN A 446 -10.23 12.93 5.57
CA GLN A 446 -10.42 13.79 4.41
C GLN A 446 -10.45 15.27 4.80
N LEU A 447 -11.12 15.60 5.90
CA LEU A 447 -11.14 16.96 6.42
C LEU A 447 -9.76 17.41 6.88
N ASP A 448 -8.99 16.54 7.54
CA ASP A 448 -7.63 16.84 7.96
C ASP A 448 -6.70 17.06 6.77
N GLN A 449 -6.79 16.21 5.73
CA GLN A 449 -6.05 16.42 4.48
C GLN A 449 -6.44 17.77 3.83
N GLN A 450 -7.72 18.10 3.76
CA GLN A 450 -8.17 19.39 3.24
C GLN A 450 -7.67 20.58 4.06
N ILE A 451 -7.58 20.43 5.39
CA ILE A 451 -7.00 21.44 6.29
C ILE A 451 -5.51 21.61 5.98
N SER A 452 -4.77 20.50 5.84
CA SER A 452 -3.34 20.50 5.50
C SER A 452 -3.09 21.13 4.13
N ASP A 453 -3.84 20.73 3.11
CA ASP A 453 -3.71 21.27 1.74
C ASP A 453 -4.08 22.77 1.66
N SER A 454 -4.92 23.23 2.59
CA SER A 454 -5.31 24.64 2.70
C SER A 454 -4.35 25.48 3.56
N SER A 455 -3.34 24.87 4.19
CA SER A 455 -2.35 25.57 5.01
C SER A 455 -1.03 25.72 4.26
N LEU A 456 -0.71 26.96 3.89
CA LEU A 456 0.61 27.34 3.37
C LEU A 456 1.24 28.33 4.35
N GLY A 457 2.48 28.09 4.75
CA GLY A 457 3.23 28.97 5.64
C GLY A 457 4.68 29.14 5.20
N VAL A 458 5.43 29.97 5.92
CA VAL A 458 6.82 30.33 5.56
C VAL A 458 7.74 29.11 5.59
N GLU A 459 7.48 28.18 6.51
CA GLU A 459 8.19 26.92 6.63
C GLU A 459 8.14 26.07 5.36
N HIS A 460 7.06 26.13 4.58
CA HIS A 460 6.94 25.40 3.32
C HIS A 460 7.90 25.93 2.24
N PHE A 461 8.15 27.24 2.21
CA PHE A 461 9.16 27.83 1.31
C PHE A 461 10.57 27.36 1.70
N LEU A 462 10.85 27.26 3.00
CA LEU A 462 12.16 26.79 3.49
C LEU A 462 12.33 25.27 3.27
N ARG A 463 11.26 24.49 3.42
CA ARG A 463 11.23 23.06 3.06
C ARG A 463 11.57 22.87 1.59
N GLU A 464 10.93 23.64 0.70
CA GLU A 464 11.16 23.58 -0.74
C GLU A 464 12.61 23.96 -1.11
N MET A 465 13.20 24.96 -0.46
CA MET A 465 14.63 25.27 -0.61
C MET A 465 15.51 24.06 -0.28
N GLY A 466 15.19 23.32 0.78
CA GLY A 466 15.89 22.09 1.15
C GLY A 466 15.77 20.99 0.09
N GLN A 467 14.59 20.82 -0.51
CA GLN A 467 14.36 19.83 -1.57
C GLN A 467 15.17 20.13 -2.85
N PHE A 468 15.19 21.39 -3.31
CA PHE A 468 16.04 21.80 -4.43
C PHE A 468 17.53 21.56 -4.14
N TYR A 469 17.95 21.80 -2.90
CA TYR A 469 19.33 21.56 -2.47
C TYR A 469 19.70 20.07 -2.46
N GLU A 470 18.86 19.21 -1.86
CA GLU A 470 19.02 17.75 -1.80
C GLU A 470 19.10 17.14 -3.20
N ALA A 471 18.18 17.54 -4.09
CA ALA A 471 18.15 17.08 -5.47
C ALA A 471 19.44 17.45 -6.23
N GLU A 472 19.92 18.69 -6.10
CA GLU A 472 21.18 19.12 -6.71
C GLU A 472 22.38 18.34 -6.14
N CYS A 473 22.45 18.16 -4.81
CA CYS A 473 23.49 17.36 -4.17
C CYS A 473 23.54 15.93 -4.71
N SER A 474 22.38 15.30 -4.91
CA SER A 474 22.29 13.97 -5.53
C SER A 474 22.76 13.97 -6.98
N MET A 475 22.48 15.02 -7.75
CA MET A 475 22.96 15.15 -9.12
C MET A 475 24.48 15.31 -9.20
N VAL A 476 25.09 15.99 -8.22
CA VAL A 476 26.54 16.14 -8.09
C VAL A 476 27.18 14.80 -7.69
N SER A 477 26.61 14.08 -6.72
CA SER A 477 27.14 12.78 -6.29
C SER A 477 27.05 11.72 -7.40
N GLN A 478 26.03 11.81 -8.26
CA GLN A 478 25.88 10.99 -9.48
C GLN A 478 26.81 11.44 -10.63
N GLY A 479 27.61 12.50 -10.47
CA GLY A 479 28.50 13.03 -11.52
C GLY A 479 27.78 13.68 -12.70
N LYS A 480 26.48 13.97 -12.58
CA LYS A 480 25.66 14.57 -13.65
C LYS A 480 25.82 16.08 -13.71
N ILE A 481 26.06 16.71 -12.56
CA ILE A 481 26.39 18.13 -12.43
C ILE A 481 27.81 18.25 -11.88
N LYS A 482 28.61 19.13 -12.48
CA LYS A 482 29.95 19.42 -11.95
C LYS A 482 29.85 20.31 -10.70
N PRO A 483 30.70 20.14 -9.68
CA PRO A 483 30.62 20.92 -8.44
C PRO A 483 30.68 22.46 -8.63
N ASP A 484 31.35 22.93 -9.68
CA ASP A 484 31.47 24.35 -10.05
C ASP A 484 30.21 24.94 -10.70
N LYS A 485 29.24 24.09 -11.07
CA LYS A 485 27.97 24.50 -11.71
C LYS A 485 26.77 24.49 -10.77
N ARG A 486 27.00 24.33 -9.47
CA ARG A 486 25.93 24.33 -8.47
C ARG A 486 25.26 25.71 -8.40
N GLN A 487 23.94 25.72 -8.48
CA GLN A 487 23.08 26.88 -8.36
C GLN A 487 22.69 27.13 -6.90
N PHE A 488 22.44 26.07 -6.12
CA PHE A 488 21.83 26.18 -4.79
C PHE A 488 22.82 26.07 -3.63
N TYR A 489 24.13 26.13 -3.91
CA TYR A 489 25.19 25.95 -2.90
C TYR A 489 25.12 26.91 -1.70
N ASN A 490 24.52 28.10 -1.87
CA ASN A 490 24.39 29.10 -0.81
C ASN A 490 23.19 28.88 0.13
N PHE A 491 22.23 28.00 -0.22
CA PHE A 491 20.99 27.85 0.53
C PHE A 491 21.20 27.46 2.01
N PRO A 492 22.10 26.52 2.36
CA PRO A 492 22.36 26.19 3.76
C PRO A 492 22.89 27.40 4.56
N GLY A 493 23.68 28.26 3.92
CA GLY A 493 24.20 29.49 4.53
C GLY A 493 23.09 30.50 4.84
N ILE A 494 22.13 30.66 3.93
CA ILE A 494 20.95 31.52 4.14
C ILE A 494 20.08 30.97 5.28
N ALA A 495 19.85 29.66 5.30
CA ALA A 495 19.08 29.02 6.37
C ALA A 495 19.78 29.12 7.73
N ALA A 496 21.11 28.98 7.77
CA ALA A 496 21.90 29.20 8.99
C ALA A 496 21.78 30.65 9.51
N ASP A 497 21.73 31.66 8.63
CA ASP A 497 21.49 33.05 9.02
C ASP A 497 20.08 33.24 9.61
N LEU A 498 19.06 32.62 9.02
CA LEU A 498 17.69 32.62 9.58
C LEU A 498 17.64 31.95 10.96
N LEU A 499 18.35 30.83 11.13
CA LEU A 499 18.41 30.13 12.41
C LEU A 499 19.09 30.99 13.49
N LEU A 500 20.17 31.71 13.15
CA LEU A 500 20.84 32.67 14.04
C LEU A 500 19.96 33.87 14.40
N ASP A 501 19.09 34.30 13.47
CA ASP A 501 18.07 35.31 13.70
C ASP A 501 16.89 34.80 14.57
N GLY A 502 16.87 33.51 14.93
CA GLY A 502 15.86 32.89 15.79
C GLY A 502 14.62 32.40 15.04
N PHE A 503 14.67 32.29 13.70
CA PHE A 503 13.58 31.69 12.93
C PHE A 503 13.57 30.16 13.10
N PRO A 504 12.39 29.55 13.31
CA PRO A 504 12.28 28.09 13.37
C PRO A 504 12.47 27.48 11.98
N LEU A 505 13.23 26.39 11.93
CA LEU A 505 13.46 25.59 10.72
C LEU A 505 12.99 24.16 10.95
N GLU A 506 12.48 23.53 9.90
CA GLU A 506 12.05 22.15 9.97
C GLU A 506 13.25 21.19 9.98
N LEU A 507 13.23 20.27 10.94
CA LEU A 507 14.20 19.20 11.11
C LEU A 507 13.67 17.86 10.57
N ILE A 508 12.38 17.59 10.77
CA ILE A 508 11.69 16.38 10.31
C ILE A 508 10.42 16.83 9.60
N ASP A 509 10.24 16.40 8.36
CA ASP A 509 8.99 16.57 7.62
C ASP A 509 7.96 15.54 8.15
N GLY A 510 6.92 16.02 8.83
CA GLY A 510 5.86 15.17 9.36
C GLY A 510 4.95 14.53 8.30
N ASP A 511 4.85 15.13 7.12
CA ASP A 511 3.99 14.64 6.03
C ASP A 511 4.64 13.43 5.34
N ALA A 512 5.95 13.54 5.11
CA ALA A 512 6.77 12.50 4.49
C ALA A 512 7.40 11.53 5.50
N SER A 513 7.41 11.87 6.80
CA SER A 513 8.22 11.19 7.82
C SER A 513 9.69 11.08 7.41
N ASN A 514 10.24 12.17 6.85
CA ASN A 514 11.59 12.20 6.29
C ASN A 514 12.47 13.24 6.99
N ILE A 515 13.78 12.99 6.99
CA ILE A 515 14.81 13.91 7.46
C ILE A 515 15.72 14.19 6.27
N PRO A 516 15.76 15.42 5.73
CA PRO A 516 16.69 15.77 4.67
C PRO A 516 18.10 15.88 5.26
N LEU A 517 18.79 14.74 5.34
CA LEU A 517 20.04 14.58 6.08
C LEU A 517 21.16 15.46 5.51
N GLN A 518 21.26 15.59 4.19
CA GLN A 518 22.30 16.39 3.56
C GLN A 518 22.03 17.87 3.82
N TRP A 519 20.78 18.32 3.66
CA TRP A 519 20.34 19.68 3.96
C TRP A 519 20.64 20.08 5.40
N VAL A 520 20.21 19.27 6.38
CA VAL A 520 20.41 19.57 7.80
C VAL A 520 21.90 19.55 8.16
N THR A 521 22.67 18.61 7.62
CA THR A 521 24.11 18.50 7.87
C THR A 521 24.84 19.75 7.38
N ASP A 522 24.59 20.18 6.14
CA ASP A 522 25.27 21.34 5.57
C ASP A 522 24.83 22.65 6.20
N LEU A 523 23.56 22.74 6.66
CA LEU A 523 23.09 23.87 7.45
C LEU A 523 23.84 23.99 8.78
N LEU A 524 23.98 22.89 9.52
CA LEU A 524 24.71 22.88 10.79
C LEU A 524 26.20 23.15 10.59
N ASN A 525 26.79 22.69 9.48
CA ASN A 525 28.16 23.02 9.10
C ASN A 525 28.33 24.51 8.81
N GLU A 526 27.39 25.13 8.08
CA GLU A 526 27.41 26.58 7.85
C GLU A 526 27.20 27.38 9.14
N LEU A 527 26.37 26.90 10.06
CA LEU A 527 26.20 27.48 11.39
C LEU A 527 27.52 27.44 12.19
N ASP A 528 28.23 26.30 12.19
CA ASP A 528 29.52 26.18 12.88
C ASP A 528 30.58 27.10 12.24
N LYS A 529 30.64 27.20 10.91
CA LYS A 529 31.52 28.15 10.21
C LYS A 529 31.24 29.59 10.61
N LYS A 530 29.96 30.01 10.60
CA LYS A 530 29.53 31.37 10.95
C LYS A 530 29.80 31.72 12.42
N THR A 531 29.90 30.72 13.28
CA THR A 531 30.22 30.88 14.71
C THR A 531 31.71 30.67 15.03
N GLY A 532 32.57 30.53 14.01
CA GLY A 532 34.02 30.46 14.16
C GLY A 532 34.56 29.06 14.46
N GLY A 533 33.82 28.00 14.12
CA GLY A 533 34.26 26.60 14.19
C GLY A 533 34.32 26.02 15.61
N LYS A 534 33.60 26.64 16.56
CA LYS A 534 33.58 26.28 17.99
C LYS A 534 32.17 26.34 18.55
N CYS A 535 31.15 26.03 17.75
CA CYS A 535 29.77 26.09 18.20
C CYS A 535 29.50 25.04 19.28
N ARG A 536 29.39 25.46 20.56
CA ARG A 536 28.93 24.56 21.63
C ARG A 536 27.44 24.78 21.83
N MET A 537 26.66 23.74 21.57
CA MET A 537 25.20 23.79 21.73
C MET A 537 24.74 22.85 22.83
N ARG A 538 23.65 23.22 23.49
CA ARG A 538 22.81 22.28 24.26
C ARG A 538 21.46 22.15 23.60
N VAL A 539 20.90 20.94 23.60
CA VAL A 539 19.62 20.66 22.94
C VAL A 539 18.53 20.44 23.98
N ILE A 540 17.44 21.21 23.87
CA ILE A 540 16.21 21.07 24.66
C ILE A 540 15.07 20.70 23.72
N THR A 541 14.36 19.62 24.02
CA THR A 541 13.18 19.21 23.24
C THR A 541 11.94 19.20 24.12
N VAL A 542 10.77 19.51 23.57
CA VAL A 542 9.47 19.21 24.19
C VAL A 542 8.79 18.03 23.49
N LEU A 543 8.21 17.11 24.27
CA LEU A 543 7.39 15.98 23.82
C LEU A 543 6.08 15.97 24.60
N GLY A 544 5.01 15.47 23.99
CA GLY A 544 3.71 15.35 24.66
C GLY A 544 2.56 15.20 23.67
N VAL A 545 1.40 14.83 24.20
CA VAL A 545 0.19 14.60 23.40
C VAL A 545 -0.15 15.85 22.56
N GLN A 546 -0.77 15.62 21.40
CA GLN A 546 -1.25 16.69 20.53
C GLN A 546 -2.12 17.70 21.30
N SER A 547 -2.02 18.97 20.92
CA SER A 547 -2.79 20.08 21.51
C SER A 547 -2.64 20.32 23.02
N THR A 548 -1.62 19.76 23.68
CA THR A 548 -1.29 20.05 25.11
C THR A 548 -0.54 21.37 25.34
N GLY A 549 -0.44 22.25 24.34
CA GLY A 549 0.21 23.55 24.49
C GLY A 549 1.75 23.50 24.52
N LYS A 550 2.39 22.51 23.89
CA LYS A 550 3.86 22.37 23.80
C LYS A 550 4.55 23.62 23.26
N SER A 551 4.16 24.06 22.06
CA SER A 551 4.72 25.26 21.41
C SER A 551 4.40 26.53 22.22
N THR A 552 3.21 26.60 22.85
CA THR A 552 2.84 27.69 23.77
C THR A 552 3.78 27.76 24.97
N LEU A 553 4.09 26.60 25.56
CA LEU A 553 5.00 26.49 26.70
C LEU A 553 6.40 26.98 26.31
N LEU A 554 6.94 26.49 25.18
CA LEU A 554 8.26 26.91 24.70
C LEU A 554 8.32 28.42 24.38
N ASN A 555 7.31 28.94 23.69
CA ASN A 555 7.22 30.37 23.38
C ASN A 555 7.15 31.22 24.65
N THR A 556 6.45 30.75 25.68
CA THR A 556 6.32 31.47 26.95
C THR A 556 7.60 31.39 27.80
N MET A 557 8.22 30.22 27.88
CA MET A 557 9.43 29.99 28.69
C MET A 557 10.65 30.72 28.13
N PHE A 558 10.77 30.76 26.80
CA PHE A 558 12.00 31.19 26.12
C PHE A 558 11.81 32.41 25.20
N GLY A 559 10.58 32.93 25.04
CA GLY A 559 10.30 34.05 24.14
C GLY A 559 10.39 33.69 22.66
N LEU A 560 10.17 32.41 22.32
CA LEU A 560 10.29 31.88 20.96
C LEU A 560 9.05 32.19 20.11
N GLN A 561 9.16 31.90 18.80
CA GLN A 561 8.11 32.15 17.80
C GLN A 561 7.70 30.88 17.06
N PHE A 562 7.65 29.73 17.74
CA PHE A 562 7.06 28.53 17.14
C PHE A 562 5.60 28.80 16.73
N PRO A 563 5.12 28.24 15.62
CA PRO A 563 3.71 28.34 15.22
C PRO A 563 2.78 27.79 16.32
N VAL A 564 1.68 28.50 16.64
CA VAL A 564 0.76 28.13 17.75
C VAL A 564 -0.72 28.18 17.34
N ALA A 565 -1.03 28.13 16.05
CA ALA A 565 -2.40 28.35 15.59
C ALA A 565 -3.35 27.26 16.12
N SER A 566 -4.52 27.66 16.63
CA SER A 566 -5.55 26.75 17.12
C SER A 566 -6.00 25.80 16.00
N GLY A 567 -5.77 24.50 16.18
CA GLY A 567 -6.13 23.46 15.22
C GLY A 567 -5.22 23.35 13.99
N CYS A 568 -3.98 23.83 14.08
CA CYS A 568 -2.89 23.41 13.19
C CYS A 568 -1.85 22.74 14.09
N CYS A 569 -1.85 21.42 14.13
CA CYS A 569 -0.87 20.69 14.92
C CYS A 569 0.47 20.73 14.18
N THR A 570 1.56 21.04 14.89
CA THR A 570 2.90 20.88 14.35
C THR A 570 3.03 19.47 13.79
N ARG A 571 3.36 19.33 12.50
CA ARG A 571 3.67 18.03 11.87
C ARG A 571 5.17 17.92 11.74
N GLY A 572 5.77 16.83 12.21
CA GLY A 572 7.21 16.64 12.25
C GLY A 572 7.89 17.32 13.43
N ALA A 573 9.08 17.88 13.23
CA ALA A 573 9.84 18.55 14.29
C ALA A 573 10.54 19.80 13.75
N PHE A 574 10.54 20.87 14.54
CA PHE A 574 11.13 22.15 14.20
C PHE A 574 12.18 22.53 15.22
N MET A 575 13.30 23.09 14.75
CA MET A 575 14.39 23.56 15.59
C MET A 575 14.54 25.09 15.50
N THR A 576 14.89 25.73 16.61
CA THR A 576 15.25 27.14 16.67
C THR A 576 16.41 27.36 17.64
N LEU A 577 17.12 28.47 17.51
CA LEU A 577 18.34 28.73 18.28
C LEU A 577 18.14 29.90 19.24
N ILE A 578 18.60 29.73 20.47
CA ILE A 578 18.70 30.79 21.47
C ILE A 578 20.18 31.09 21.69
N ASN A 579 20.56 32.36 21.50
CA ASN A 579 21.90 32.84 21.81
C ASN A 579 22.06 33.02 23.33
N VAL A 580 23.03 32.34 23.92
CA VAL A 580 23.32 32.45 25.35
C VAL A 580 24.12 33.73 25.60
N LYS A 581 23.63 34.58 26.51
CA LYS A 581 24.36 35.80 26.91
C LYS A 581 25.73 35.44 27.46
N GLU A 582 26.75 36.25 27.16
CA GLU A 582 28.16 36.01 27.52
C GLU A 582 28.36 35.62 29.00
N ASN A 583 27.66 36.29 29.91
CA ASN A 583 27.74 36.03 31.36
C ASN A 583 27.14 34.68 31.81
N LEU A 584 26.39 34.00 30.94
CA LEU A 584 25.78 32.70 31.20
C LEU A 584 26.49 31.56 30.47
N LYS A 585 27.36 31.85 29.50
CA LYS A 585 28.05 30.84 28.68
C LYS A 585 28.95 29.93 29.50
N GLU A 586 29.68 30.47 30.48
CA GLU A 586 30.53 29.65 31.37
C GLU A 586 29.70 28.73 32.27
N ASN A 587 28.59 29.24 32.82
CA ASN A 587 27.71 28.48 33.71
C ASN A 587 26.98 27.35 32.98
N LEU A 588 26.50 27.62 31.77
CA LEU A 588 25.80 26.62 30.95
C LEU A 588 26.77 25.74 30.16
N GLY A 589 28.01 26.18 29.94
CA GLY A 589 29.00 25.45 29.15
C GLY A 589 28.66 25.37 27.65
N CYS A 590 27.79 26.25 27.16
CA CYS A 590 27.40 26.32 25.76
C CYS A 590 27.22 27.77 25.31
N ASP A 591 27.37 27.98 24.00
CA ASP A 591 27.21 29.28 23.34
C ASP A 591 25.77 29.45 22.83
N PHE A 592 25.10 28.33 22.53
CA PHE A 592 23.72 28.31 22.07
C PHE A 592 22.88 27.24 22.76
N ILE A 593 21.56 27.46 22.79
CA ILE A 593 20.57 26.44 23.14
C ILE A 593 19.72 26.19 21.89
N LEU A 594 19.78 24.98 21.36
CA LEU A 594 18.91 24.52 20.28
C LEU A 594 17.62 23.99 20.92
N VAL A 595 16.50 24.61 20.60
CA VAL A 595 15.18 24.20 21.07
C VAL A 595 14.45 23.47 19.96
N ILE A 596 13.98 22.26 20.22
CA ILE A 596 13.21 21.43 19.28
C ILE A 596 11.75 21.35 19.77
N ASP A 597 10.84 21.88 18.96
CA ASP A 597 9.40 21.67 19.08
C ASP A 597 8.98 20.48 18.22
N THR A 598 8.11 19.63 18.75
CA THR A 598 7.74 18.37 18.11
C THR A 598 6.24 18.27 17.87
N GLU A 599 5.89 17.43 16.91
CA GLU A 599 4.53 16.98 16.68
C GLU A 599 3.90 16.39 17.94
N GLY A 600 2.57 16.51 18.01
CA GLY A 600 1.80 15.85 19.05
C GLY A 600 1.82 14.35 18.91
N LEU A 601 2.24 13.66 19.97
CA LEU A 601 2.06 12.21 20.07
C LEU A 601 0.56 11.89 20.02
N LYS A 602 0.22 10.74 19.43
CA LYS A 602 -1.16 10.22 19.34
C LYS A 602 -2.14 11.18 18.69
N ALA A 603 -1.73 11.82 17.60
CA ALA A 603 -2.65 12.56 16.75
C ALA A 603 -3.85 11.65 16.35
N PRO A 604 -5.12 12.01 16.65
CA PRO A 604 -6.30 11.23 16.29
C PRO A 604 -6.36 10.89 14.80
N GLU A 605 -5.75 11.74 13.97
CA GLU A 605 -5.67 11.62 12.53
C GLU A 605 -4.72 10.48 12.10
N LEU A 606 -3.67 10.23 12.88
CA LEU A 606 -2.71 9.14 12.69
C LEU A 606 -3.18 7.84 13.34
N ALA A 607 -4.03 7.88 14.37
CA ALA A 607 -4.45 6.71 15.18
C ALA A 607 -5.10 5.55 14.40
N SER A 608 -5.53 5.80 13.15
CA SER A 608 -6.19 4.84 12.26
C SER A 608 -5.27 4.33 11.13
N LEU A 609 -3.96 4.55 11.25
CA LEU A 609 -2.92 3.84 10.48
C LEU A 609 -2.40 2.68 11.36
N GLU A 610 -2.24 1.49 10.78
CA GLU A 610 -1.70 0.30 11.48
C GLU A 610 -0.33 0.57 12.14
N ASP A 611 0.41 1.59 11.65
CA ASP A 611 1.75 1.98 12.12
C ASP A 611 1.78 3.25 13.02
N SER A 612 0.64 3.75 13.51
CA SER A 612 0.58 5.03 14.25
C SER A 612 1.49 5.11 15.48
N TYR A 613 1.46 4.06 16.31
CA TYR A 613 2.35 3.90 17.46
C TYR A 613 3.81 3.82 17.06
N GLU A 614 4.12 3.31 15.87
CA GLU A 614 5.49 3.22 15.41
C GLU A 614 6.04 4.59 15.03
N HIS A 615 5.25 5.42 14.35
CA HIS A 615 5.65 6.80 14.04
C HIS A 615 5.95 7.60 15.31
N ASP A 616 5.05 7.54 16.30
CA ASP A 616 5.26 8.19 17.61
C ASP A 616 6.54 7.71 18.29
N ASN A 617 6.81 6.40 18.24
CA ASN A 617 8.03 5.82 18.79
C ASN A 617 9.29 6.23 18.02
N GLU A 618 9.24 6.32 16.70
CA GLU A 618 10.34 6.79 15.84
C GLU A 618 10.69 8.25 16.17
N LEU A 619 9.68 9.13 16.16
CA LEU A 619 9.81 10.55 16.49
C LEU A 619 10.39 10.72 17.90
N ALA A 620 9.79 10.08 18.90
CA ALA A 620 10.25 10.17 20.29
C ALA A 620 11.67 9.65 20.46
N THR A 621 12.02 8.52 19.82
CA THR A 621 13.38 7.96 19.86
C THR A 621 14.40 8.95 19.31
N LEU A 622 14.11 9.55 18.16
CA LEU A 622 15.00 10.50 17.52
C LEU A 622 15.21 11.76 18.36
N VAL A 623 14.13 12.43 18.74
CA VAL A 623 14.24 13.72 19.43
C VAL A 623 14.80 13.57 20.85
N VAL A 624 14.46 12.49 21.57
CA VAL A 624 15.12 12.15 22.85
C VAL A 624 16.62 11.88 22.65
N GLY A 625 16.99 11.24 21.53
CA GLY A 625 18.39 10.96 21.23
C GLY A 625 19.23 12.16 20.81
N LEU A 626 18.59 13.19 20.26
CA LEU A 626 19.22 14.48 19.94
C LEU A 626 19.34 15.39 21.18
N SER A 627 18.53 15.16 22.22
CA SER A 627 18.39 16.07 23.36
C SER A 627 19.38 15.84 24.49
N ASP A 628 19.86 16.95 25.09
CA ASP A 628 20.46 16.91 26.42
C ASP A 628 19.38 16.88 27.52
N ILE A 629 18.30 17.64 27.30
CA ILE A 629 17.13 17.70 28.18
C ILE A 629 15.87 17.55 27.32
N THR A 630 15.01 16.60 27.70
CA THR A 630 13.69 16.44 27.09
C THR A 630 12.61 16.76 28.12
N ILE A 631 11.74 17.70 27.76
CA ILE A 631 10.59 18.13 28.54
C ILE A 631 9.40 17.28 28.08
N ILE A 632 8.77 16.55 29.00
CA ILE A 632 7.59 15.74 28.73
C ILE A 632 6.38 16.47 29.30
N ASN A 633 5.57 17.02 28.40
CA ASN A 633 4.39 17.78 28.71
C ASN A 633 3.16 16.85 28.82
N MET A 634 2.57 16.77 30.02
CA MET A 634 1.43 15.91 30.33
C MET A 634 0.22 16.75 30.78
N ALA A 635 -0.96 16.47 30.22
CA ALA A 635 -2.23 17.05 30.64
C ALA A 635 -2.98 16.11 31.62
N MET A 636 -3.68 16.67 32.62
CA MET A 636 -4.17 15.94 33.81
C MET A 636 -5.43 15.07 33.59
N GLU A 637 -6.18 15.29 32.51
CA GLU A 637 -7.56 14.80 32.45
C GLU A 637 -7.69 13.31 32.05
N ASN A 638 -6.62 12.70 31.52
CA ASN A 638 -6.69 11.34 30.97
C ASN A 638 -5.52 10.45 31.42
N THR A 639 -5.80 9.53 32.35
CA THR A 639 -4.82 8.55 32.86
C THR A 639 -4.32 7.59 31.77
N ALA A 640 -5.10 7.34 30.72
CA ALA A 640 -4.69 6.51 29.59
C ALA A 640 -3.62 7.23 28.74
N GLU A 641 -3.81 8.52 28.44
CA GLU A 641 -2.83 9.33 27.70
C GLU A 641 -1.48 9.43 28.42
N MET A 642 -1.53 9.58 29.75
CA MET A 642 -0.32 9.61 30.58
C MET A 642 0.43 8.28 30.50
N ARG A 643 -0.27 7.15 30.71
CA ARG A 643 0.33 5.81 30.61
C ARG A 643 1.00 5.58 29.26
N ASP A 644 0.31 5.95 28.20
CA ASP A 644 0.78 5.66 26.86
C ASP A 644 1.93 6.59 26.43
N THR A 645 1.90 7.87 26.83
CA THR A 645 3.03 8.80 26.65
C THR A 645 4.27 8.30 27.41
N LEU A 646 4.09 7.83 28.64
CA LEU A 646 5.17 7.23 29.43
C LEU A 646 5.74 5.99 28.75
N GLN A 647 4.91 5.15 28.15
CA GLN A 647 5.37 3.96 27.42
C GLN A 647 6.27 4.34 26.23
N ILE A 648 5.87 5.33 25.43
CA ILE A 648 6.65 5.83 24.29
C ILE A 648 8.00 6.39 24.77
N VAL A 649 7.98 7.21 25.83
CA VAL A 649 9.19 7.79 26.42
C VAL A 649 10.12 6.67 26.92
N VAL A 650 9.62 5.74 27.72
CA VAL A 650 10.43 4.63 28.27
C VAL A 650 11.07 3.82 27.13
N HIS A 651 10.34 3.57 26.04
CA HIS A 651 10.86 2.89 24.87
C HIS A 651 12.02 3.66 24.22
N ALA A 652 11.87 4.98 24.02
CA ALA A 652 12.94 5.85 23.52
C ALA A 652 14.18 5.79 24.42
N PHE A 653 14.01 5.82 25.75
CA PHE A 653 15.11 5.72 26.71
C PHE A 653 15.87 4.39 26.65
N LEU A 654 15.14 3.28 26.53
CA LEU A 654 15.75 1.96 26.41
C LEU A 654 16.61 1.87 25.14
N ARG A 655 16.14 2.45 24.02
CA ARG A 655 16.92 2.57 22.79
C ARG A 655 18.15 3.47 22.97
N MET A 656 18.02 4.61 23.66
CA MET A 656 19.16 5.50 23.92
C MET A 656 20.25 4.83 24.76
N LYS A 657 19.87 3.95 25.68
CA LYS A 657 20.82 3.17 26.47
C LYS A 657 21.66 2.21 25.61
N GLN A 658 21.10 1.65 24.53
CA GLN A 658 21.83 0.75 23.62
C GLN A 658 22.95 1.47 22.88
N ILE A 659 22.77 2.76 22.57
CA ILE A 659 23.79 3.61 21.93
C ILE A 659 24.64 4.38 22.96
N GLY A 660 24.56 4.02 24.25
CA GLY A 660 25.38 4.61 25.31
C GLY A 660 25.00 6.03 25.76
N LYS A 661 23.86 6.57 25.29
CA LYS A 661 23.37 7.90 25.70
C LYS A 661 22.51 7.81 26.96
N LYS A 662 22.57 8.84 27.80
CA LYS A 662 21.75 9.00 29.01
C LYS A 662 21.03 10.36 28.99
N PRO A 663 19.95 10.48 28.19
CA PRO A 663 19.20 11.73 28.11
C PRO A 663 18.58 12.07 29.46
N LYS A 664 18.46 13.37 29.78
CA LYS A 664 17.74 13.82 30.98
C LYS A 664 16.30 14.15 30.60
N CYS A 665 15.34 13.73 31.40
CA CYS A 665 13.94 14.10 31.21
C CYS A 665 13.40 14.90 32.39
N GLN A 666 12.53 15.86 32.07
CA GLN A 666 11.75 16.62 33.03
C GLN A 666 10.27 16.49 32.68
N PHE A 667 9.48 16.03 33.64
CA PHE A 667 8.03 15.92 33.46
C PHE A 667 7.39 17.23 33.90
N ILE A 668 6.66 17.86 32.98
CA ILE A 668 5.85 19.03 33.25
C ILE A 668 4.40 18.59 33.25
N HIS A 669 3.77 18.78 34.39
CA HIS A 669 2.39 18.43 34.61
C HIS A 669 1.55 19.72 34.58
N GLN A 670 0.72 19.90 33.55
CA GLN A 670 -0.14 21.08 33.41
C GLN A 670 -1.46 20.93 34.17
N ASN A 671 -2.09 22.05 34.54
CA ASN A 671 -3.38 22.11 35.23
C ASN A 671 -3.45 21.34 36.55
N VAL A 672 -2.36 21.32 37.32
CA VAL A 672 -2.37 20.80 38.70
C VAL A 672 -3.27 21.72 39.53
N SER A 673 -4.38 21.20 40.03
CA SER A 673 -5.13 21.88 41.11
C SER A 673 -4.18 21.97 42.30
N ASP A 674 -4.05 23.18 42.88
CA ASP A 674 -3.16 23.41 44.04
C ASP A 674 -3.39 22.30 45.07
N VAL A 675 -2.38 21.44 45.23
CA VAL A 675 -2.33 20.56 46.40
C VAL A 675 -1.96 21.50 47.54
N SER A 676 -2.98 22.10 48.15
CA SER A 676 -2.83 22.79 49.43
C SER A 676 -2.10 21.83 50.36
N ALA A 677 -1.00 22.30 50.95
CA ALA A 677 -0.13 21.56 51.85
C ALA A 677 -0.80 21.24 53.22
N GLU A 678 -2.07 20.83 53.23
CA GLU A 678 -2.84 20.48 54.42
C GLU A 678 -3.22 18.99 54.52
N ASP A 679 -2.98 18.17 53.48
CA ASP A 679 -3.30 16.72 53.53
C ASP A 679 -2.13 15.82 53.98
N ILE A 680 -1.21 16.37 54.78
CA ILE A 680 -0.27 15.55 55.57
C ILE A 680 -0.45 15.90 57.05
N THR A 681 -1.46 15.31 57.67
CA THR A 681 -1.49 15.06 59.13
C THR A 681 -1.96 13.66 59.44
#